data_AF-A0A8H7BFJ1-F1
#
_entry.id   AF-A0A8H7BFJ1-F1
#
_cell.length_a   1.000
_cell.length_b   1.000
_cell.length_c   1.000
_cell.angle_alpha   90.00
_cell.angle_beta   90.00
_cell.angle_gamma   90.00
#
_symmetry.space_group_name_H-M   'P 1'
#
loop_
_entity.id
_entity.type
_entity.pdbx_description
1 polymer ?
#
loop_
_entity_poly.entity_id
_entity_poly.type
_entity_poly.pdbx_seq_one_letter_code
_entity_poly.pdbx_strand_id
1 'polypeptide(L)'
;MTNQQKPATRPGQQGDSVAFRSSSPARVSRKNTPVILDDAASAQSARKEEENMERKRDAVRQAIFQEASDEALNIPLGYLKVAVKIIRWDESIDDFKGHTEEIERLQRIFVESFGYECSVHSIEDSKRPQLDINKAILDHVHAHDDPNNLLIIYYTGHGSRDEEGGYLELSAKEDPSHIRASRRHMAKASWRKAELPVLNDMEGDALVILDCCMASVAALKCRNVGSRIYQLLAASAEESFTSGPGPKSFTTALCNSLEELLAEKRGPFLLTQLCEKINEKRKKQPCLTWDRLRSYKRTVQLGPLHQHQTQERKAAFQKDAPERASINLRLSLKVEDLDENQIRYVAQEIPRICREVKVDVRRIYWEGMTTKKRTMSSIIEADSEDAFEVPIDDRGEDAIGRPRPMLDRYLRITASTTDRSPGCTLSYLSLPSSFSANMKSTTLLLPLYTAAFAAAVSHPKDPQVVLQEPQLTIVEPDEYLIELSPGETRWVTEDEKWELRKQNINFFDITHNEELGTLNRQFKTESVKFPEKPIYNETIAPLLKKLEKNNMREHLETFTSFHTRYYKSKYGVESSAWLLGQVNKTLADAGAVKASVKAFPHPWGQSSIIATIPGKSDKTIVIGAHQDSINLFFPSLLAAPGADDDGSGTVTILEALRVLLKSEEILKGEADNTIEFHWYSAEEGGLLGSQAVFQSYEKEARKVKAMLQQDMTGYVQKTLDAGEPESVGVITDFVDPGLTEFIKQIITVYCGIPYVLTKCGYACSDHASASKAGYPSAFVIESDFKYSDNKIHTTEDKIEFLSFDHMLQHARMTLALAYELAFAKFE
;
A
#
# COMPACT_ATOMS: atom_id res chain seq x y z
N MET A 1 2.41 29.52 89.29
CA MET A 1 1.72 29.21 88.03
C MET A 1 2.73 28.45 87.16
N THR A 2 2.74 27.11 87.10
CA THR A 2 1.80 26.15 86.42
C THR A 2 2.13 25.94 84.94
N ASN A 3 2.29 24.72 84.38
CA ASN A 3 2.32 23.37 84.99
C ASN A 3 2.98 22.31 84.06
N GLN A 4 3.00 21.02 84.48
CA GLN A 4 3.44 19.83 83.70
C GLN A 4 2.21 18.93 83.30
N GLN A 5 2.25 17.67 82.77
CA GLN A 5 3.29 16.60 82.71
C GLN A 5 3.03 15.54 81.56
N LYS A 6 3.36 14.25 81.79
CA LYS A 6 3.18 13.03 80.93
C LYS A 6 2.32 11.98 81.71
N PRO A 7 2.06 10.69 81.30
CA PRO A 7 2.38 9.86 80.10
C PRO A 7 1.05 9.31 79.41
N ALA A 8 0.79 8.08 78.90
CA ALA A 8 1.46 6.77 78.75
C ALA A 8 0.76 5.77 77.74
N THR A 9 1.52 4.89 77.07
CA THR A 9 1.19 3.50 76.57
C THR A 9 -0.05 3.21 75.66
N ARG A 10 -0.01 2.35 74.63
CA ARG A 10 0.46 0.93 74.54
C ARG A 10 0.99 0.51 73.12
N PRO A 11 1.64 -0.66 72.96
CA PRO A 11 2.28 -1.13 71.72
C PRO A 11 1.46 -2.17 70.91
N GLY A 12 1.98 -2.58 69.74
CA GLY A 12 1.49 -3.72 68.94
C GLY A 12 2.53 -4.84 68.77
N GLN A 13 2.14 -5.96 68.14
CA GLN A 13 2.98 -7.13 67.88
C GLN A 13 2.48 -7.96 66.67
N GLN A 14 3.38 -8.66 65.98
CA GLN A 14 3.11 -9.76 65.03
C GLN A 14 2.91 -11.07 65.83
N GLY A 15 2.37 -12.18 65.31
CA GLY A 15 1.87 -12.51 63.96
C GLY A 15 1.34 -13.96 63.91
N ASP A 16 0.98 -14.45 62.72
CA ASP A 16 0.64 -15.84 62.32
C ASP A 16 -0.47 -16.64 63.05
N SER A 17 -1.47 -17.13 62.30
CA SER A 17 -1.53 -18.55 61.87
C SER A 17 -2.93 -19.07 61.42
N VAL A 18 -2.91 -20.18 60.65
CA VAL A 18 -3.99 -21.15 60.32
C VAL A 18 -5.06 -20.74 59.26
N ALA A 19 -5.34 -21.69 58.35
CA ALA A 19 -6.30 -21.60 57.24
C ALA A 19 -7.62 -22.35 57.50
N PHE A 20 -8.64 -22.17 56.63
CA PHE A 20 -9.79 -23.10 56.58
C PHE A 20 -10.35 -23.35 55.15
N ARG A 21 -11.17 -24.40 55.06
CA ARG A 21 -11.54 -25.22 53.88
C ARG A 21 -12.53 -24.56 52.91
N SER A 22 -12.55 -25.04 51.67
CA SER A 22 -13.69 -24.98 50.72
C SER A 22 -14.46 -26.31 50.68
N SER A 23 -15.69 -26.32 50.13
CA SER A 23 -16.62 -27.46 50.17
C SER A 23 -17.38 -27.69 48.85
N SER A 24 -17.66 -28.95 48.54
CA SER A 24 -18.35 -29.38 47.30
C SER A 24 -19.81 -29.77 47.54
N PRO A 25 -20.67 -29.56 46.54
CA PRO A 25 -21.74 -30.49 46.15
C PRO A 25 -21.40 -31.11 44.77
N ALA A 26 -21.98 -32.17 44.24
CA ALA A 26 -22.80 -33.32 44.67
C ALA A 26 -23.14 -34.04 43.32
N ARG A 27 -23.35 -35.36 43.29
CA ARG A 27 -23.35 -36.13 42.02
C ARG A 27 -24.67 -36.89 41.82
N VAL A 28 -25.28 -36.77 40.63
CA VAL A 28 -26.45 -37.56 40.20
C VAL A 28 -26.07 -38.39 38.97
N SER A 29 -26.64 -39.60 38.84
CA SER A 29 -26.26 -40.60 37.84
C SER A 29 -27.38 -40.88 36.84
N ARG A 30 -27.04 -40.94 35.54
CA ARG A 30 -27.83 -41.67 34.53
C ARG A 30 -26.92 -42.42 33.54
N LYS A 31 -27.15 -43.74 33.52
CA LYS A 31 -26.79 -44.83 32.59
C LYS A 31 -25.93 -44.57 31.34
N ASN A 32 -25.08 -45.55 31.06
CA ASN A 32 -24.22 -45.68 29.88
C ASN A 32 -24.98 -45.63 28.54
N THR A 33 -24.38 -44.97 27.56
CA THR A 33 -24.44 -45.31 26.13
C THR A 33 -23.06 -44.97 25.56
N PRO A 34 -22.39 -45.85 24.78
CA PRO A 34 -21.09 -45.53 24.19
C PRO A 34 -21.28 -44.51 23.07
N VAL A 35 -20.86 -43.27 23.28
CA VAL A 35 -20.85 -42.24 22.24
C VAL A 35 -19.53 -42.34 21.48
N ILE A 36 -19.63 -42.49 20.16
CA ILE A 36 -18.48 -42.54 19.25
C ILE A 36 -17.81 -41.15 19.23
N LEU A 37 -16.57 -41.07 19.72
CA LEU A 37 -15.79 -39.82 19.77
C LEU A 37 -14.41 -39.94 19.10
N ASP A 38 -13.82 -41.14 19.02
CA ASP A 38 -12.51 -41.35 18.40
C ASP A 38 -12.52 -41.17 16.87
N ASP A 39 -13.58 -41.62 16.20
CA ASP A 39 -13.69 -41.58 14.72
C ASP A 39 -13.65 -40.15 14.16
N ALA A 40 -14.17 -39.16 14.90
CA ALA A 40 -14.16 -37.77 14.45
C ALA A 40 -12.73 -37.18 14.44
N ALA A 41 -11.93 -37.47 15.46
CA ALA A 41 -10.53 -37.05 15.54
C ALA A 41 -9.67 -37.81 14.51
N SER A 42 -9.89 -39.12 14.37
CA SER A 42 -9.25 -39.97 13.36
C SER A 42 -9.52 -39.45 11.94
N ALA A 43 -10.79 -39.22 11.58
CA ALA A 43 -11.17 -38.67 10.28
C ALA A 43 -10.64 -37.25 10.05
N GLN A 44 -10.49 -36.42 11.09
CA GLN A 44 -9.89 -35.09 10.96
C GLN A 44 -8.36 -35.15 10.76
N SER A 45 -7.68 -36.15 11.33
CA SER A 45 -6.26 -36.42 11.05
C SER A 45 -6.07 -36.93 9.62
N ALA A 46 -6.82 -37.96 9.21
CA ALA A 46 -6.76 -38.54 7.87
C ALA A 46 -7.06 -37.51 6.77
N ARG A 47 -8.03 -36.60 6.98
CA ARG A 47 -8.30 -35.47 6.06
C ARG A 47 -7.14 -34.48 5.96
N LYS A 48 -6.47 -34.16 7.08
CA LYS A 48 -5.27 -33.31 7.07
C LYS A 48 -4.10 -33.98 6.34
N GLU A 49 -3.94 -35.29 6.48
CA GLU A 49 -2.93 -36.06 5.77
C GLU A 49 -3.23 -36.15 4.26
N GLU A 50 -4.49 -36.38 3.88
CA GLU A 50 -4.95 -36.36 2.48
C GLU A 50 -4.73 -34.98 1.83
N GLU A 51 -5.11 -33.89 2.50
CA GLU A 51 -4.87 -32.53 2.04
C GLU A 51 -3.37 -32.20 1.91
N ASN A 52 -2.54 -32.69 2.85
CA ASN A 52 -1.09 -32.50 2.79
C ASN A 52 -0.47 -33.29 1.62
N MET A 53 -0.91 -34.52 1.38
CA MET A 53 -0.48 -35.31 0.22
C MET A 53 -0.92 -34.67 -1.11
N GLU A 54 -2.13 -34.13 -1.21
CA GLU A 54 -2.56 -33.45 -2.45
C GLU A 54 -1.76 -32.17 -2.69
N ARG A 55 -1.40 -31.40 -1.64
CA ARG A 55 -0.48 -30.24 -1.77
C ARG A 55 0.89 -30.67 -2.28
N LYS A 56 1.45 -31.78 -1.77
CA LYS A 56 2.73 -32.32 -2.25
C LYS A 56 2.65 -32.78 -3.70
N ARG A 57 1.57 -33.48 -4.10
CA ARG A 57 1.33 -33.84 -5.50
C ARG A 57 1.25 -32.59 -6.40
N ASP A 58 0.43 -31.62 -6.02
CA ASP A 58 0.23 -30.41 -6.83
C ASP A 58 1.50 -29.59 -7.00
N ALA A 59 2.35 -29.48 -5.97
CA ALA A 59 3.66 -28.83 -6.07
C ALA A 59 4.63 -29.55 -7.05
N VAL A 60 4.55 -30.88 -7.17
CA VAL A 60 5.30 -31.63 -8.19
C VAL A 60 4.74 -31.38 -9.59
N ARG A 61 3.40 -31.38 -9.75
CA ARG A 61 2.75 -31.04 -11.03
C ARG A 61 3.11 -29.63 -11.50
N GLN A 62 3.09 -28.65 -10.58
CA GLN A 62 3.51 -27.27 -10.83
C GLN A 62 4.96 -27.18 -11.32
N ALA A 63 5.90 -27.90 -10.68
CA ALA A 63 7.31 -27.87 -11.07
C ALA A 63 7.54 -28.42 -12.49
N ILE A 64 6.92 -29.56 -12.81
CA ILE A 64 6.95 -30.18 -14.15
C ILE A 64 6.32 -29.24 -15.20
N PHE A 65 5.19 -28.63 -14.86
CA PHE A 65 4.49 -27.70 -15.74
C PHE A 65 5.33 -26.44 -16.01
N GLN A 66 5.91 -25.84 -14.96
CA GLN A 66 6.73 -24.63 -15.09
C GLN A 66 7.96 -24.91 -15.96
N GLU A 67 8.70 -25.98 -15.69
CA GLU A 67 9.88 -26.36 -16.48
C GLU A 67 9.57 -26.48 -17.98
N ALA A 68 8.49 -27.20 -18.33
CA ALA A 68 8.11 -27.44 -19.71
C ALA A 68 7.44 -26.21 -20.39
N SER A 69 6.81 -25.32 -19.63
CA SER A 69 6.24 -24.08 -20.18
C SER A 69 7.30 -23.01 -20.38
N ASP A 70 8.26 -22.90 -19.44
CA ASP A 70 9.42 -22.03 -19.55
C ASP A 70 10.28 -22.43 -20.77
N GLU A 71 10.53 -23.73 -20.96
CA GLU A 71 11.17 -24.26 -22.17
C GLU A 71 10.43 -23.85 -23.46
N ALA A 72 9.10 -24.03 -23.50
CA ALA A 72 8.26 -23.70 -24.67
C ALA A 72 8.06 -22.20 -24.92
N LEU A 73 8.39 -21.34 -23.95
CA LEU A 73 8.41 -19.88 -24.04
C LEU A 73 9.83 -19.31 -24.15
N ASN A 74 10.87 -20.16 -24.07
CA ASN A 74 12.28 -19.76 -23.98
C ASN A 74 12.58 -18.81 -22.79
N ILE A 75 11.90 -19.04 -21.66
CA ILE A 75 12.08 -18.33 -20.39
C ILE A 75 13.29 -18.92 -19.64
N PRO A 76 14.07 -18.09 -18.90
CA PRO A 76 15.11 -18.57 -18.01
C PRO A 76 14.56 -19.52 -16.92
N LEU A 77 14.86 -20.82 -16.99
CA LEU A 77 14.48 -21.80 -15.96
C LEU A 77 15.01 -21.40 -14.56
N GLY A 78 14.11 -21.03 -13.66
CA GLY A 78 14.42 -20.52 -12.32
C GLY A 78 14.51 -18.98 -12.29
N TYR A 79 15.58 -18.45 -11.71
CA TYR A 79 15.77 -17.00 -11.52
C TYR A 79 16.91 -16.45 -12.38
N LEU A 80 16.82 -15.19 -12.81
CA LEU A 80 17.92 -14.48 -13.49
C LEU A 80 19.04 -14.13 -12.52
N LYS A 81 18.70 -13.79 -11.26
CA LYS A 81 19.64 -13.57 -10.16
C LYS A 81 19.02 -14.10 -8.87
N VAL A 82 19.85 -14.65 -8.00
CA VAL A 82 19.51 -14.82 -6.58
C VAL A 82 20.46 -13.95 -5.76
N ALA A 83 19.90 -13.15 -4.84
CA ALA A 83 20.65 -12.27 -3.97
C ALA A 83 20.30 -12.53 -2.51
N VAL A 84 21.31 -12.82 -1.69
CA VAL A 84 21.17 -13.24 -0.30
C VAL A 84 21.68 -12.14 0.63
N LYS A 85 20.83 -11.70 1.57
CA LYS A 85 21.23 -10.95 2.77
C LYS A 85 21.24 -11.91 3.94
N ILE A 86 22.39 -12.09 4.57
CA ILE A 86 22.50 -12.69 5.90
C ILE A 86 22.52 -11.54 6.90
N ILE A 87 21.60 -11.54 7.86
CA ILE A 87 21.51 -10.57 8.94
C ILE A 87 21.80 -11.30 10.26
N ARG A 88 22.74 -10.76 11.04
CA ARG A 88 23.08 -11.26 12.38
C ARG A 88 23.24 -10.10 13.35
N TRP A 89 23.31 -10.41 14.64
CA TRP A 89 23.93 -9.51 15.62
C TRP A 89 25.46 -9.72 15.61
N ASP A 90 26.21 -8.70 16.02
CA ASP A 90 27.65 -8.82 16.17
C ASP A 90 28.04 -9.70 17.38
N GLU A 91 29.07 -10.54 17.25
CA GLU A 91 29.52 -11.46 18.31
C GLU A 91 30.05 -10.75 19.58
N SER A 92 30.26 -9.44 19.56
CA SER A 92 30.53 -8.69 20.79
C SER A 92 29.26 -8.48 21.64
N ILE A 93 28.08 -8.38 21.01
CA ILE A 93 26.80 -8.13 21.69
C ILE A 93 25.94 -9.39 21.83
N ASP A 94 26.06 -10.33 20.89
CA ASP A 94 25.44 -11.66 20.95
C ASP A 94 25.94 -12.44 22.19
N ASP A 95 25.10 -13.31 22.77
CA ASP A 95 25.51 -14.22 23.85
C ASP A 95 25.80 -15.66 23.39
N PHE A 96 25.45 -16.02 22.14
CA PHE A 96 25.96 -17.21 21.47
C PHE A 96 27.34 -16.97 20.83
N LYS A 97 28.11 -18.06 20.69
CA LYS A 97 29.45 -18.05 20.08
C LYS A 97 29.57 -19.13 19.03
N GLY A 98 30.33 -18.86 17.97
CA GLY A 98 30.47 -19.74 16.80
C GLY A 98 29.44 -19.47 15.70
N HIS A 99 28.63 -18.41 15.81
CA HIS A 99 27.70 -18.03 14.74
C HIS A 99 28.45 -17.62 13.47
N THR A 100 29.62 -16.97 13.59
CA THR A 100 30.47 -16.62 12.44
C THR A 100 30.86 -17.84 11.61
N GLU A 101 31.24 -18.96 12.24
CA GLU A 101 31.71 -20.17 11.56
C GLU A 101 30.60 -20.82 10.72
N GLU A 102 29.37 -20.83 11.23
CA GLU A 102 28.20 -21.34 10.51
C GLU A 102 27.73 -20.38 9.40
N ILE A 103 27.75 -19.07 9.65
CA ILE A 103 27.41 -18.04 8.68
C ILE A 103 28.40 -18.02 7.51
N GLU A 104 29.71 -18.11 7.77
CA GLU A 104 30.72 -18.21 6.73
C GLU A 104 30.52 -19.47 5.86
N ARG A 105 30.18 -20.62 6.47
CA ARG A 105 29.88 -21.83 5.70
C ARG A 105 28.64 -21.63 4.83
N LEU A 106 27.58 -21.04 5.36
CA LEU A 106 26.36 -20.76 4.60
C LEU A 106 26.62 -19.78 3.44
N GLN A 107 27.42 -18.73 3.67
CA GLN A 107 27.85 -17.79 2.63
C GLN A 107 28.69 -18.48 1.55
N ARG A 108 29.67 -19.32 1.93
CA ARG A 108 30.46 -20.11 0.97
C ARG A 108 29.58 -21.04 0.14
N ILE A 109 28.59 -21.72 0.75
CA ILE A 109 27.64 -22.56 0.01
C ILE A 109 26.86 -21.71 -1.02
N PHE A 110 26.30 -20.57 -0.62
CA PHE A 110 25.55 -19.71 -1.55
C PHE A 110 26.41 -19.15 -2.69
N VAL A 111 27.65 -18.72 -2.41
CA VAL A 111 28.54 -18.12 -3.42
C VAL A 111 29.19 -19.19 -4.31
N GLU A 112 29.82 -20.20 -3.72
CA GLU A 112 30.67 -21.18 -4.43
C GLU A 112 29.84 -22.32 -5.04
N SER A 113 28.84 -22.84 -4.31
CA SER A 113 28.05 -24.00 -4.75
C SER A 113 26.78 -23.62 -5.50
N PHE A 114 26.17 -22.46 -5.20
CA PHE A 114 24.96 -21.97 -5.86
C PHE A 114 25.19 -20.80 -6.83
N GLY A 115 26.34 -20.12 -6.79
CA GLY A 115 26.63 -18.97 -7.68
C GLY A 115 25.80 -17.72 -7.36
N TYR A 116 25.29 -17.58 -6.14
CA TYR A 116 24.45 -16.47 -5.71
C TYR A 116 25.29 -15.28 -5.23
N GLU A 117 24.76 -14.06 -5.35
CA GLU A 117 25.34 -12.91 -4.66
C GLU A 117 24.96 -13.00 -3.18
N CYS A 118 25.92 -12.97 -2.25
CA CYS A 118 25.65 -13.13 -0.82
C CYS A 118 26.44 -12.13 0.02
N SER A 119 25.74 -11.31 0.79
CA SER A 119 26.31 -10.30 1.69
C SER A 119 25.85 -10.51 3.13
N VAL A 120 26.75 -10.23 4.09
CA VAL A 120 26.47 -10.30 5.53
C VAL A 120 26.32 -8.89 6.08
N HIS A 121 25.27 -8.67 6.87
CA HIS A 121 25.07 -7.47 7.69
C HIS A 121 25.16 -7.85 9.16
N SER A 122 25.94 -7.10 9.92
CA SER A 122 26.19 -7.34 11.35
C SER A 122 25.67 -6.16 12.14
N ILE A 123 24.57 -6.35 12.88
CA ILE A 123 23.97 -5.31 13.72
C ILE A 123 24.88 -5.10 14.94
N GLU A 124 25.45 -3.91 15.08
CA GLU A 124 26.38 -3.55 16.16
C GLU A 124 25.65 -3.07 17.44
N ASP A 125 26.38 -2.60 18.47
CA ASP A 125 25.84 -1.98 19.71
C ASP A 125 25.22 -0.59 19.43
N SER A 126 24.16 -0.59 18.62
CA SER A 126 23.50 0.59 18.08
C SER A 126 22.46 1.17 19.04
N LYS A 127 22.22 2.48 18.92
CA LYS A 127 21.07 3.16 19.55
C LYS A 127 19.73 2.80 18.90
N ARG A 128 19.72 2.45 17.62
CA ARG A 128 18.52 2.24 16.81
C ARG A 128 18.63 0.95 15.96
N PRO A 129 18.78 -0.23 16.56
CA PRO A 129 18.92 -1.50 15.83
C PRO A 129 17.71 -1.82 14.92
N GLN A 130 16.51 -1.30 15.22
CA GLN A 130 15.36 -1.37 14.31
C GLN A 130 15.62 -0.64 12.97
N LEU A 131 16.22 0.55 13.00
CA LEU A 131 16.53 1.26 11.75
C LEU A 131 17.66 0.57 10.98
N ASP A 132 18.60 -0.04 11.70
CA ASP A 132 19.72 -0.80 11.13
C ASP A 132 19.22 -2.02 10.33
N ILE A 133 18.37 -2.88 10.93
CA ILE A 133 17.77 -4.01 10.20
C ILE A 133 16.82 -3.57 9.08
N ASN A 134 16.01 -2.52 9.30
CA ASN A 134 15.14 -1.96 8.27
C ASN A 134 15.97 -1.50 7.05
N LYS A 135 17.07 -0.78 7.29
CA LYS A 135 17.98 -0.33 6.22
C LYS A 135 18.68 -1.50 5.54
N ALA A 136 19.17 -2.49 6.28
CA ALA A 136 19.84 -3.66 5.71
C ALA A 136 18.94 -4.47 4.75
N ILE A 137 17.63 -4.50 5.02
CA ILE A 137 16.62 -5.11 4.13
C ILE A 137 16.25 -4.18 2.97
N LEU A 138 15.98 -2.89 3.24
CA LEU A 138 15.60 -1.93 2.19
C LEU A 138 16.71 -1.74 1.14
N ASP A 139 17.97 -1.64 1.57
CA ASP A 139 19.14 -1.58 0.68
C ASP A 139 19.26 -2.87 -0.16
N HIS A 140 18.90 -4.04 0.40
CA HIS A 140 18.92 -5.32 -0.32
C HIS A 140 17.83 -5.39 -1.40
N VAL A 141 16.62 -4.93 -1.07
CA VAL A 141 15.51 -4.81 -2.01
C VAL A 141 15.87 -3.83 -3.13
N HIS A 142 16.22 -2.59 -2.80
CA HIS A 142 16.55 -1.56 -3.78
C HIS A 142 17.74 -1.92 -4.69
N ALA A 143 18.72 -2.69 -4.20
CA ALA A 143 19.88 -3.07 -5.00
C ALA A 143 19.62 -4.24 -5.97
N HIS A 144 18.57 -5.05 -5.75
CA HIS A 144 18.48 -6.39 -6.36
C HIS A 144 17.09 -6.82 -6.82
N ASP A 145 16.01 -6.12 -6.46
CA ASP A 145 14.66 -6.52 -6.85
C ASP A 145 14.41 -6.40 -8.37
N ASP A 146 13.67 -7.37 -8.90
CA ASP A 146 13.27 -7.52 -10.31
C ASP A 146 12.26 -8.68 -10.36
N PRO A 147 11.19 -8.63 -11.19
CA PRO A 147 10.19 -9.71 -11.31
C PRO A 147 10.72 -11.13 -11.57
N ASN A 148 12.00 -11.29 -11.94
CA ASN A 148 12.65 -12.53 -12.33
C ASN A 148 13.82 -12.90 -11.38
N ASN A 149 14.00 -12.17 -10.28
CA ASN A 149 14.99 -12.45 -9.26
C ASN A 149 14.36 -13.11 -8.03
N LEU A 150 15.19 -13.77 -7.23
CA LEU A 150 14.86 -14.22 -5.88
C LEU A 150 15.72 -13.46 -4.87
N LEU A 151 15.09 -12.78 -3.92
CA LEU A 151 15.79 -12.21 -2.77
C LEU A 151 15.64 -13.16 -1.58
N ILE A 152 16.76 -13.65 -1.07
CA ILE A 152 16.82 -14.44 0.16
C ILE A 152 17.23 -13.51 1.29
N ILE A 153 16.44 -13.46 2.37
CA ILE A 153 16.81 -12.77 3.60
C ILE A 153 16.86 -13.82 4.70
N TYR A 154 18.07 -14.15 5.13
CA TYR A 154 18.32 -15.03 6.26
C TYR A 154 18.61 -14.14 7.49
N TYR A 155 17.93 -14.38 8.60
CA TYR A 155 18.25 -13.80 9.91
C TYR A 155 18.66 -14.90 10.89
N THR A 156 19.63 -14.58 11.76
CA THR A 156 19.92 -15.41 12.92
C THR A 156 20.30 -14.60 14.16
N GLY A 157 20.04 -15.20 15.32
CA GLY A 157 20.08 -14.59 16.64
C GLY A 157 18.91 -15.09 17.48
N HIS A 158 18.55 -14.37 18.54
CA HIS A 158 17.38 -14.73 19.36
C HIS A 158 16.08 -14.26 18.73
N GLY A 159 14.98 -14.86 19.19
CA GLY A 159 13.62 -14.58 18.75
C GLY A 159 12.63 -14.86 19.88
N SER A 160 11.75 -13.89 20.16
CA SER A 160 10.72 -13.98 21.18
C SER A 160 9.41 -13.38 20.67
N ARG A 161 8.33 -13.51 21.44
CA ARG A 161 7.20 -12.59 21.32
C ARG A 161 7.61 -11.21 21.87
N ASP A 162 6.96 -10.17 21.36
CA ASP A 162 6.97 -8.83 21.94
C ASP A 162 6.15 -8.75 23.25
N GLU A 163 6.17 -7.58 23.92
CA GLU A 163 5.54 -7.40 25.24
C GLU A 163 4.00 -7.53 25.21
N GLU A 164 3.38 -7.36 24.03
CA GLU A 164 1.95 -7.63 23.79
C GLU A 164 1.65 -9.10 23.46
N GLY A 165 2.67 -9.95 23.29
CA GLY A 165 2.55 -11.35 22.91
C GLY A 165 2.15 -11.58 21.44
N GLY A 166 2.14 -10.53 20.61
CA GLY A 166 1.44 -10.46 19.33
C GLY A 166 2.30 -10.63 18.07
N TYR A 167 3.61 -10.37 18.13
CA TYR A 167 4.52 -10.38 16.97
C TYR A 167 5.93 -10.88 17.33
N LEU A 168 6.73 -11.20 16.31
CA LEU A 168 8.10 -11.67 16.47
C LEU A 168 9.06 -10.51 16.72
N GLU A 169 9.68 -10.51 17.88
CA GLU A 169 10.80 -9.66 18.25
C GLU A 169 12.12 -10.43 18.09
N LEU A 170 13.13 -9.75 17.57
CA LEU A 170 14.47 -10.25 17.30
C LEU A 170 15.43 -9.59 18.29
N SER A 171 16.37 -10.33 18.86
CA SER A 171 17.31 -9.79 19.86
C SER A 171 18.69 -10.43 19.80
N ALA A 172 19.69 -9.72 20.33
CA ALA A 172 21.04 -10.25 20.51
C ALA A 172 21.18 -11.21 21.70
N LYS A 173 20.14 -11.36 22.56
CA LYS A 173 20.23 -12.09 23.85
C LYS A 173 18.96 -12.81 24.23
N GLU A 174 19.11 -13.89 24.99
CA GLU A 174 18.02 -14.78 25.42
C GLU A 174 17.08 -14.12 26.46
N ASP A 175 17.63 -13.38 27.43
CA ASP A 175 16.86 -12.72 28.50
C ASP A 175 16.97 -11.17 28.44
N PRO A 176 15.87 -10.45 28.15
CA PRO A 176 15.80 -9.00 28.24
C PRO A 176 16.19 -8.41 29.62
N SER A 177 16.01 -9.15 30.71
CA SER A 177 16.35 -8.70 32.06
C SER A 177 17.87 -8.51 32.24
N HIS A 178 18.67 -9.40 31.65
CA HIS A 178 20.13 -9.36 31.68
C HIS A 178 20.74 -8.29 30.77
N ILE A 179 20.00 -7.72 29.81
CA ILE A 179 20.48 -6.61 28.95
C ILE A 179 20.85 -5.37 29.79
N ARG A 180 20.08 -5.09 30.86
CA ARG A 180 20.27 -3.91 31.72
C ARG A 180 21.58 -3.91 32.53
N ALA A 181 22.31 -5.02 32.57
CA ALA A 181 23.45 -5.21 33.47
C ALA A 181 24.81 -4.72 32.94
N SER A 182 24.95 -4.31 31.66
CA SER A 182 26.26 -3.88 31.13
C SER A 182 26.30 -2.96 29.91
N ARG A 183 25.22 -2.81 29.11
CA ARG A 183 25.23 -2.01 27.87
C ARG A 183 24.26 -0.82 27.91
N ARG A 184 24.46 0.14 27.00
CA ARG A 184 23.78 1.46 27.01
C ARG A 184 22.40 1.46 26.34
N HIS A 185 22.13 0.50 25.45
CA HIS A 185 20.98 0.50 24.55
C HIS A 185 20.33 -0.89 24.46
N MET A 186 19.08 -0.98 24.00
CA MET A 186 18.34 -2.24 23.88
C MET A 186 18.58 -2.87 22.50
N ALA A 187 19.34 -3.97 22.45
CA ALA A 187 19.58 -4.76 21.25
C ALA A 187 18.36 -5.64 20.89
N LYS A 188 17.29 -4.98 20.42
CA LYS A 188 15.99 -5.56 20.05
C LYS A 188 15.44 -4.91 18.77
N ALA A 189 14.74 -5.66 17.93
CA ALA A 189 14.03 -5.15 16.74
C ALA A 189 12.78 -5.99 16.42
N SER A 190 11.69 -5.36 15.98
CA SER A 190 10.50 -6.07 15.49
C SER A 190 10.74 -6.57 14.07
N TRP A 191 10.55 -7.88 13.84
CA TRP A 191 10.58 -8.44 12.50
C TRP A 191 9.45 -7.86 11.63
N ARG A 192 8.24 -7.65 12.20
CA ARG A 192 7.08 -7.09 11.47
C ARG A 192 7.42 -5.77 10.78
N LYS A 193 8.19 -4.89 11.43
CA LYS A 193 8.61 -3.59 10.87
C LYS A 193 9.70 -3.75 9.80
N ALA A 194 10.62 -4.69 10.01
CA ALA A 194 11.70 -5.00 9.06
C ALA A 194 11.19 -5.72 7.78
N GLU A 195 10.09 -6.47 7.89
CA GLU A 195 9.51 -7.26 6.80
C GLU A 195 8.73 -6.44 5.77
N LEU A 196 8.36 -5.18 6.07
CA LEU A 196 7.43 -4.40 5.23
C LEU A 196 7.85 -4.28 3.74
N PRO A 197 9.12 -4.02 3.38
CA PRO A 197 9.53 -4.00 1.98
C PRO A 197 9.38 -5.35 1.26
N VAL A 198 9.55 -6.45 2.00
CA VAL A 198 9.45 -7.82 1.48
C VAL A 198 7.98 -8.23 1.31
N LEU A 199 7.10 -7.79 2.21
CA LEU A 199 5.65 -8.05 2.15
C LEU A 199 4.93 -7.25 1.06
N ASN A 200 5.37 -6.01 0.82
CA ASN A 200 4.58 -5.02 0.11
C ASN A 200 5.31 -4.50 -1.14
N ASP A 201 6.53 -3.98 -1.00
CA ASP A 201 7.18 -3.13 -2.00
C ASP A 201 7.86 -3.90 -3.15
N MET A 202 8.21 -5.17 -2.96
CA MET A 202 8.91 -5.99 -3.97
C MET A 202 8.03 -6.44 -5.15
N GLU A 203 8.62 -6.50 -6.36
CA GLU A 203 8.11 -7.20 -7.55
C GLU A 203 8.63 -8.65 -7.67
N GLY A 204 9.86 -8.93 -7.23
CA GLY A 204 10.52 -10.23 -7.34
C GLY A 204 10.11 -11.26 -6.30
N ASP A 205 10.46 -12.53 -6.51
CA ASP A 205 10.18 -13.58 -5.54
C ASP A 205 11.04 -13.41 -4.28
N ALA A 206 10.52 -13.83 -3.12
CA ALA A 206 11.19 -13.69 -1.83
C ALA A 206 11.22 -15.00 -1.03
N LEU A 207 12.35 -15.26 -0.37
CA LEU A 207 12.52 -16.32 0.62
C LEU A 207 13.12 -15.76 1.90
N VAL A 208 12.32 -15.68 2.96
CA VAL A 208 12.83 -15.37 4.30
C VAL A 208 13.17 -16.66 5.04
N ILE A 209 14.33 -16.68 5.68
CA ILE A 209 14.79 -17.80 6.53
C ILE A 209 15.07 -17.23 7.93
N LEU A 210 14.37 -17.70 8.95
CA LEU A 210 14.54 -17.22 10.33
C LEU A 210 15.11 -18.34 11.21
N ASP A 211 16.43 -18.30 11.48
CA ASP A 211 17.09 -19.15 12.48
C ASP A 211 17.10 -18.47 13.84
N CYS A 212 15.94 -18.48 14.48
CA CYS A 212 15.73 -18.02 15.85
C CYS A 212 14.61 -18.82 16.54
N CYS A 213 14.42 -18.60 17.84
CA CYS A 213 13.30 -19.14 18.60
C CYS A 213 11.98 -18.44 18.23
N MET A 214 10.84 -19.12 18.46
CA MET A 214 9.48 -18.64 18.14
C MET A 214 9.27 -18.17 16.68
N ALA A 215 10.14 -18.55 15.74
CA ALA A 215 10.23 -17.96 14.40
C ALA A 215 8.93 -18.08 13.56
N SER A 216 8.05 -19.04 13.87
CA SER A 216 6.70 -19.11 13.29
C SER A 216 5.81 -17.89 13.52
N VAL A 217 6.04 -17.10 14.58
CA VAL A 217 5.16 -15.96 14.95
C VAL A 217 5.04 -14.95 13.80
N ALA A 218 6.08 -14.82 12.98
CA ALA A 218 6.06 -14.01 11.76
C ALA A 218 4.93 -14.39 10.77
N ALA A 219 4.55 -15.67 10.68
CA ALA A 219 3.57 -16.16 9.69
C ALA A 219 2.11 -15.74 9.94
N LEU A 220 1.78 -15.30 11.17
CA LEU A 220 0.41 -15.33 11.68
C LEU A 220 -0.58 -14.38 10.97
N LYS A 221 -0.15 -13.17 10.58
CA LYS A 221 -1.05 -12.02 10.34
C LYS A 221 -0.92 -11.33 8.97
N CYS A 222 -0.58 -12.03 7.90
CA CYS A 222 -0.51 -11.42 6.54
C CYS A 222 -1.48 -12.06 5.54
N ARG A 223 -2.03 -11.18 4.69
CA ARG A 223 -2.75 -11.43 3.43
C ARG A 223 -2.41 -10.26 2.51
N ASN A 224 -1.88 -10.51 1.32
CA ASN A 224 -1.66 -9.50 0.29
C ASN A 224 -1.84 -10.17 -1.08
N VAL A 225 -2.41 -9.48 -2.07
CA VAL A 225 -2.92 -10.09 -3.32
C VAL A 225 -1.88 -10.03 -4.45
N GLY A 226 -0.61 -10.21 -4.11
CA GLY A 226 0.51 -10.22 -5.07
C GLY A 226 0.69 -11.59 -5.76
N SER A 227 1.09 -11.57 -7.04
CA SER A 227 1.26 -12.76 -7.91
C SER A 227 2.62 -13.46 -7.81
N ARG A 228 3.62 -12.78 -7.24
CA ARG A 228 4.93 -13.34 -6.89
C ARG A 228 4.86 -14.34 -5.73
N ILE A 229 5.92 -15.14 -5.58
CA ILE A 229 6.10 -16.05 -4.45
C ILE A 229 6.75 -15.27 -3.30
N TYR A 230 6.17 -15.35 -2.10
CA TYR A 230 6.90 -15.00 -0.88
C TYR A 230 6.69 -16.10 0.17
N GLN A 231 7.78 -16.80 0.52
CA GLN A 231 7.78 -17.89 1.50
C GLN A 231 8.70 -17.58 2.69
N LEU A 232 8.27 -18.07 3.86
CA LEU A 232 9.06 -18.09 5.10
C LEU A 232 9.42 -19.53 5.45
N LEU A 233 10.69 -19.77 5.76
CA LEU A 233 11.24 -20.98 6.38
C LEU A 233 11.73 -20.65 7.80
N ALA A 234 11.01 -21.09 8.84
CA ALA A 234 11.39 -20.86 10.24
C ALA A 234 12.09 -22.09 10.84
N ALA A 235 13.09 -21.85 11.70
CA ALA A 235 13.81 -22.91 12.41
C ALA A 235 13.02 -23.60 13.53
N SER A 236 11.95 -22.97 14.06
CA SER A 236 11.13 -23.50 15.15
C SER A 236 9.65 -23.18 15.01
N ALA A 237 8.83 -23.85 15.85
CA ALA A 237 7.41 -23.60 15.97
C ALA A 237 7.10 -22.39 16.88
N GLU A 238 5.84 -21.93 16.85
CA GLU A 238 5.37 -20.72 17.53
C GLU A 238 5.68 -20.69 19.03
N GLU A 239 5.49 -21.82 19.72
CA GLU A 239 5.80 -22.01 21.14
C GLU A 239 7.01 -22.94 21.33
N SER A 240 8.07 -22.78 20.51
CA SER A 240 9.28 -23.59 20.66
C SER A 240 10.60 -22.90 20.32
N PHE A 241 11.64 -23.38 20.99
CA PHE A 241 13.02 -22.92 20.87
C PHE A 241 13.77 -23.71 19.78
N THR A 242 14.71 -23.07 19.08
CA THR A 242 15.72 -23.74 18.25
C THR A 242 16.94 -24.12 19.12
N SER A 243 17.89 -24.86 18.54
CA SER A 243 19.23 -25.00 19.13
C SER A 243 20.11 -23.88 18.56
N GLY A 244 20.89 -23.21 19.42
CA GLY A 244 21.94 -22.28 18.99
C GLY A 244 23.11 -22.96 18.26
N PRO A 245 24.20 -22.22 17.96
CA PRO A 245 25.27 -22.65 17.06
C PRO A 245 25.90 -24.03 17.34
N GLY A 246 26.35 -24.66 16.25
CA GLY A 246 27.09 -25.92 16.27
C GLY A 246 26.28 -27.13 15.76
N PRO A 247 26.71 -28.37 16.03
CA PRO A 247 26.24 -29.58 15.33
C PRO A 247 24.74 -29.95 15.41
N LYS A 248 23.90 -29.13 16.05
CA LYS A 248 22.43 -29.28 16.17
C LYS A 248 21.65 -28.02 15.78
N SER A 249 22.32 -26.92 15.44
CA SER A 249 21.70 -25.68 14.99
C SER A 249 20.82 -25.91 13.77
N PHE A 250 19.94 -24.95 13.44
CA PHE A 250 19.22 -25.06 12.17
C PHE A 250 20.16 -24.75 11.01
N THR A 251 21.07 -23.79 11.17
CA THR A 251 22.05 -23.41 10.13
C THR A 251 22.99 -24.56 9.73
N THR A 252 23.51 -25.37 10.66
CA THR A 252 24.26 -26.59 10.31
C THR A 252 23.38 -27.60 9.57
N ALA A 253 22.12 -27.79 9.99
CA ALA A 253 21.20 -28.70 9.31
C ALA A 253 20.79 -28.19 7.91
N LEU A 254 20.64 -26.89 7.73
CA LEU A 254 20.41 -26.19 6.46
C LEU A 254 21.61 -26.41 5.51
N CYS A 255 22.83 -26.09 5.95
CA CYS A 255 24.05 -26.28 5.17
C CYS A 255 24.19 -27.72 4.67
N ASN A 256 24.10 -28.71 5.56
CA ASN A 256 24.19 -30.12 5.20
C ASN A 256 23.09 -30.53 4.19
N SER A 257 21.88 -29.97 4.31
CA SER A 257 20.75 -30.31 3.43
C SER A 257 20.85 -29.66 2.05
N LEU A 258 21.42 -28.45 1.96
CA LEU A 258 21.75 -27.80 0.70
C LEU A 258 22.83 -28.59 -0.05
N GLU A 259 23.91 -28.99 0.65
CA GLU A 259 25.00 -29.81 0.09
C GLU A 259 24.49 -31.18 -0.38
N GLU A 260 23.68 -31.88 0.42
CA GLU A 260 23.07 -33.17 0.06
C GLU A 260 22.17 -33.05 -1.17
N LEU A 261 21.30 -32.03 -1.25
CA LEU A 261 20.39 -31.86 -2.40
C LEU A 261 21.14 -31.51 -3.71
N LEU A 262 22.26 -30.78 -3.63
CA LEU A 262 23.15 -30.57 -4.79
C LEU A 262 23.91 -31.84 -5.21
N ALA A 263 24.22 -32.74 -4.28
CA ALA A 263 24.83 -34.03 -4.60
C ALA A 263 23.80 -35.03 -5.18
N GLU A 264 22.56 -35.02 -4.67
CA GLU A 264 21.45 -35.85 -5.14
C GLU A 264 20.88 -35.38 -6.49
N LYS A 265 20.92 -34.07 -6.82
CA LYS A 265 20.32 -33.49 -8.03
C LYS A 265 21.25 -32.55 -8.79
N ARG A 266 21.34 -32.76 -10.11
CA ARG A 266 22.05 -31.87 -11.07
C ARG A 266 21.26 -30.63 -11.51
N GLY A 267 20.28 -30.19 -10.71
CA GLY A 267 19.31 -29.16 -11.10
C GLY A 267 18.51 -28.66 -9.90
N PRO A 268 17.55 -27.73 -10.12
CA PRO A 268 16.84 -27.09 -9.03
C PRO A 268 15.97 -28.04 -8.20
N PHE A 269 15.74 -27.66 -6.94
CA PHE A 269 14.88 -28.34 -5.98
C PHE A 269 13.94 -27.35 -5.29
N LEU A 270 12.83 -27.86 -4.77
CA LEU A 270 11.80 -27.04 -4.12
C LEU A 270 12.15 -26.73 -2.66
N LEU A 271 11.73 -25.57 -2.14
CA LEU A 271 11.85 -25.24 -0.71
C LEU A 271 11.22 -26.31 0.21
N THR A 272 10.16 -26.97 -0.24
CA THR A 272 9.53 -28.10 0.46
C THR A 272 10.47 -29.29 0.60
N GLN A 273 11.27 -29.62 -0.43
CA GLN A 273 12.27 -30.69 -0.40
C GLN A 273 13.43 -30.32 0.54
N LEU A 274 13.84 -29.05 0.57
CA LEU A 274 14.83 -28.55 1.54
C LEU A 274 14.31 -28.66 2.99
N CYS A 275 13.06 -28.26 3.24
CA CYS A 275 12.41 -28.39 4.54
C CYS A 275 12.33 -29.87 5.00
N GLU A 276 11.96 -30.79 4.11
CA GLU A 276 11.96 -32.23 4.39
C GLU A 276 13.37 -32.74 4.73
N LYS A 277 14.39 -32.35 3.95
CA LYS A 277 15.78 -32.80 4.13
C LYS A 277 16.44 -32.24 5.40
N ILE A 278 16.06 -31.03 5.83
CA ILE A 278 16.40 -30.48 7.15
C ILE A 278 15.70 -31.26 8.26
N ASN A 279 14.42 -31.60 8.08
CA ASN A 279 13.61 -32.30 9.08
C ASN A 279 13.99 -33.78 9.27
N GLU A 280 14.60 -34.44 8.27
CA GLU A 280 15.30 -35.72 8.44
C GLU A 280 16.37 -35.63 9.56
N LYS A 281 17.05 -34.49 9.67
CA LYS A 281 18.12 -34.22 10.64
C LYS A 281 17.56 -33.65 11.96
N ARG A 282 16.55 -32.77 11.88
CA ARG A 282 15.97 -32.01 13.00
C ARG A 282 14.65 -32.57 13.55
N LYS A 283 14.50 -33.89 13.61
CA LYS A 283 13.26 -34.59 14.07
C LYS A 283 12.65 -34.14 15.42
N LYS A 284 13.39 -33.41 16.27
CA LYS A 284 12.90 -32.85 17.55
C LYS A 284 12.58 -31.34 17.51
N GLN A 285 13.13 -30.61 16.55
CA GLN A 285 12.96 -29.16 16.37
C GLN A 285 12.74 -28.88 14.87
N PRO A 286 11.64 -29.41 14.29
CA PRO A 286 11.46 -29.35 12.85
C PRO A 286 11.24 -27.91 12.38
N CYS A 287 11.83 -27.57 11.24
CA CYS A 287 11.55 -26.32 10.54
C CYS A 287 10.21 -26.39 9.82
N LEU A 288 9.62 -25.21 9.61
CA LEU A 288 8.27 -25.03 9.09
C LEU A 288 8.26 -24.01 7.95
N THR A 289 7.33 -24.17 7.01
CA THR A 289 7.19 -23.32 5.82
C THR A 289 5.79 -22.72 5.69
N TRP A 290 5.70 -21.43 5.38
CA TRP A 290 4.44 -20.75 5.04
C TRP A 290 4.57 -19.91 3.77
N ASP A 291 3.47 -19.85 3.03
CA ASP A 291 3.16 -18.74 2.11
C ASP A 291 2.80 -17.50 2.96
N ARG A 292 3.47 -16.38 2.69
CA ARG A 292 3.31 -15.11 3.42
C ARG A 292 2.21 -14.22 2.85
N LEU A 293 1.91 -14.33 1.56
CA LEU A 293 0.90 -13.53 0.86
C LEU A 293 -0.48 -14.19 0.94
N ARG A 294 -0.52 -15.53 1.00
CA ARG A 294 -1.72 -16.39 0.99
C ARG A 294 -2.51 -16.34 -0.32
N SER A 295 -1.82 -15.97 -1.40
CA SER A 295 -2.41 -15.64 -2.71
C SER A 295 -2.23 -16.76 -3.75
N TYR A 296 -1.07 -17.42 -3.82
CA TYR A 296 -0.74 -18.39 -4.87
C TYR A 296 -0.03 -19.65 -4.34
N LYS A 297 -0.30 -20.80 -4.94
CA LYS A 297 0.16 -22.12 -4.45
C LYS A 297 1.58 -22.52 -4.88
N ARG A 298 2.33 -21.61 -5.52
CA ARG A 298 3.68 -21.88 -6.03
C ARG A 298 4.70 -21.99 -4.88
N THR A 299 5.92 -22.44 -5.17
CA THR A 299 6.99 -22.63 -4.19
C THR A 299 8.35 -22.25 -4.76
N VAL A 300 9.17 -21.60 -3.94
CA VAL A 300 10.53 -21.17 -4.31
C VAL A 300 11.37 -22.37 -4.74
N GLN A 301 12.11 -22.19 -5.84
CA GLN A 301 13.09 -23.15 -6.33
C GLN A 301 14.51 -22.66 -6.02
N LEU A 302 15.40 -23.57 -5.62
CA LEU A 302 16.80 -23.31 -5.33
C LEU A 302 17.68 -24.24 -6.16
N GLY A 303 18.79 -23.74 -6.68
CA GLY A 303 19.72 -24.47 -7.54
C GLY A 303 20.81 -23.56 -8.15
N PRO A 304 21.89 -24.11 -8.73
CA PRO A 304 23.07 -23.32 -9.11
C PRO A 304 22.89 -22.42 -10.34
N LEU A 305 23.22 -21.14 -10.20
CA LEU A 305 23.30 -20.17 -11.29
C LEU A 305 24.68 -20.24 -11.98
N HIS A 306 24.68 -20.68 -13.23
CA HIS A 306 25.89 -20.76 -14.04
C HIS A 306 26.08 -19.45 -14.83
N GLN A 307 27.08 -18.63 -14.47
CA GLN A 307 27.23 -17.24 -14.97
C GLN A 307 27.12 -17.09 -16.50
N HIS A 308 27.67 -18.02 -17.29
CA HIS A 308 27.55 -18.01 -18.76
C HIS A 308 26.08 -18.14 -19.21
N GLN A 309 25.38 -19.16 -18.69
CA GLN A 309 23.95 -19.36 -18.95
C GLN A 309 23.12 -18.18 -18.46
N THR A 310 23.46 -17.59 -17.31
CA THR A 310 22.81 -16.38 -16.80
C THR A 310 22.96 -15.19 -17.75
N GLN A 311 24.12 -14.99 -18.38
CA GLN A 311 24.32 -13.93 -19.37
C GLN A 311 23.55 -14.22 -20.67
N GLU A 312 23.54 -15.46 -21.17
CA GLU A 312 22.77 -15.87 -22.35
C GLU A 312 21.25 -15.70 -22.12
N ARG A 313 20.75 -16.16 -20.96
CA ARG A 313 19.37 -16.01 -20.49
C ARG A 313 18.98 -14.54 -20.35
N LYS A 314 19.84 -13.71 -19.76
CA LYS A 314 19.60 -12.27 -19.62
C LYS A 314 19.54 -11.58 -20.99
N ALA A 315 20.43 -11.93 -21.91
CA ALA A 315 20.43 -11.39 -23.28
C ALA A 315 19.20 -11.81 -24.10
N ALA A 316 18.66 -13.01 -23.87
CA ALA A 316 17.41 -13.46 -24.49
C ALA A 316 16.17 -12.72 -23.96
N PHE A 317 16.15 -12.38 -22.66
CA PHE A 317 14.95 -11.89 -21.97
C PHE A 317 14.79 -10.35 -21.94
N GLN A 318 15.83 -9.59 -22.31
CA GLN A 318 15.93 -8.15 -21.99
C GLN A 318 15.09 -7.17 -22.85
N LYS A 319 13.91 -7.56 -23.35
CA LYS A 319 13.13 -6.76 -24.32
C LYS A 319 11.62 -6.60 -24.07
N ASP A 320 11.01 -7.41 -23.22
CA ASP A 320 9.54 -7.48 -23.15
C ASP A 320 8.94 -6.59 -22.05
N ALA A 321 7.80 -5.97 -22.38
CA ALA A 321 7.10 -5.02 -21.52
C ALA A 321 6.56 -5.67 -20.22
N PRO A 322 6.28 -4.87 -19.16
CA PRO A 322 5.53 -5.35 -18.00
C PRO A 322 4.21 -6.04 -18.41
N GLU A 323 3.81 -7.03 -17.61
CA GLU A 323 2.52 -7.70 -17.75
C GLU A 323 1.37 -6.68 -17.63
N ARG A 324 0.39 -6.77 -18.53
CA ARG A 324 -0.77 -5.84 -18.56
C ARG A 324 -2.10 -6.51 -18.23
N ALA A 325 -2.22 -7.81 -18.43
CA ALA A 325 -3.42 -8.58 -18.12
C ALA A 325 -3.10 -10.08 -17.98
N SER A 326 -3.92 -10.79 -17.19
CA SER A 326 -3.86 -12.25 -17.03
C SER A 326 -5.17 -12.93 -17.41
N ILE A 327 -5.09 -14.18 -17.86
CA ILE A 327 -6.21 -15.00 -18.34
C ILE A 327 -6.27 -16.28 -17.50
N ASN A 328 -7.40 -16.52 -16.83
CA ASN A 328 -7.61 -17.71 -16.00
C ASN A 328 -8.37 -18.79 -16.78
N LEU A 329 -7.65 -19.84 -17.21
CA LEU A 329 -8.20 -21.01 -17.89
C LEU A 329 -8.63 -22.08 -16.87
N ARG A 330 -9.75 -22.76 -17.14
CA ARG A 330 -10.21 -23.92 -16.35
C ARG A 330 -10.56 -25.07 -17.29
N LEU A 331 -9.87 -26.20 -17.12
CA LEU A 331 -10.04 -27.40 -17.92
C LEU A 331 -10.71 -28.51 -17.11
N SER A 332 -11.75 -29.13 -17.65
CA SER A 332 -12.44 -30.28 -17.05
C SER A 332 -11.79 -31.58 -17.51
N LEU A 333 -11.37 -32.42 -16.58
CA LEU A 333 -10.64 -33.66 -16.86
C LEU A 333 -11.55 -34.88 -16.67
N LYS A 334 -11.46 -35.84 -17.60
CA LYS A 334 -12.10 -37.17 -17.49
C LYS A 334 -11.22 -38.21 -16.77
N VAL A 335 -10.12 -37.75 -16.17
CA VAL A 335 -9.10 -38.54 -15.47
C VAL A 335 -8.88 -37.96 -14.07
N GLU A 336 -8.52 -38.81 -13.11
CA GLU A 336 -8.39 -38.40 -11.71
C GLU A 336 -7.07 -37.66 -11.40
N ASP A 337 -6.07 -37.77 -12.28
CA ASP A 337 -4.78 -37.07 -12.22
C ASP A 337 -4.20 -36.92 -13.65
N LEU A 338 -3.14 -36.14 -13.81
CA LEU A 338 -2.35 -36.08 -15.05
C LEU A 338 -0.95 -36.68 -14.78
N ASP A 339 -0.46 -37.51 -15.71
CA ASP A 339 0.92 -37.99 -15.66
C ASP A 339 1.93 -36.92 -16.16
N GLU A 340 3.23 -37.13 -15.89
CA GLU A 340 4.28 -36.17 -16.27
C GLU A 340 4.26 -35.81 -17.77
N ASN A 341 4.04 -36.77 -18.67
CA ASN A 341 4.00 -36.51 -20.10
C ASN A 341 2.78 -35.67 -20.48
N GLN A 342 1.63 -35.92 -19.83
CA GLN A 342 0.41 -35.12 -20.01
C GLN A 342 0.60 -33.69 -19.50
N ILE A 343 1.27 -33.51 -18.36
CA ILE A 343 1.57 -32.18 -17.79
C ILE A 343 2.52 -31.41 -18.71
N ARG A 344 3.63 -32.04 -19.16
CA ARG A 344 4.58 -31.44 -20.10
C ARG A 344 3.90 -31.09 -21.44
N TYR A 345 3.05 -31.98 -21.97
CA TYR A 345 2.29 -31.73 -23.20
C TYR A 345 1.40 -30.48 -23.07
N VAL A 346 0.60 -30.37 -22.00
CA VAL A 346 -0.26 -29.18 -21.79
C VAL A 346 0.58 -27.91 -21.59
N ALA A 347 1.71 -28.00 -20.87
CA ALA A 347 2.62 -26.88 -20.64
C ALA A 347 3.27 -26.34 -21.93
N GLN A 348 3.60 -27.21 -22.88
CA GLN A 348 4.21 -26.88 -24.17
C GLN A 348 3.18 -26.42 -25.21
N GLU A 349 1.96 -26.99 -25.18
CA GLU A 349 0.89 -26.70 -26.14
C GLU A 349 0.22 -25.34 -25.93
N ILE A 350 0.05 -24.86 -24.69
CA ILE A 350 -0.60 -23.55 -24.47
C ILE A 350 0.23 -22.40 -25.10
N PRO A 351 1.56 -22.32 -24.94
CA PRO A 351 2.41 -21.41 -25.72
C PRO A 351 2.22 -21.52 -27.24
N ARG A 352 2.06 -22.74 -27.78
CA ARG A 352 1.80 -22.94 -29.23
C ARG A 352 0.45 -22.36 -29.64
N ILE A 353 -0.61 -22.68 -28.91
CA ILE A 353 -1.97 -22.20 -29.17
C ILE A 353 -2.04 -20.68 -29.07
N CYS A 354 -1.44 -20.08 -28.04
CA CYS A 354 -1.40 -18.62 -27.86
C CYS A 354 -0.71 -17.91 -29.04
N ARG A 355 0.41 -18.45 -29.52
CA ARG A 355 1.08 -17.94 -30.74
C ARG A 355 0.20 -18.07 -32.00
N GLU A 356 -0.58 -19.15 -32.12
CA GLU A 356 -1.51 -19.36 -33.25
C GLU A 356 -2.71 -18.39 -33.22
N VAL A 357 -3.24 -18.06 -32.03
CA VAL A 357 -4.31 -17.05 -31.87
C VAL A 357 -3.79 -15.61 -31.72
N LYS A 358 -2.48 -15.39 -31.85
CA LYS A 358 -1.79 -14.08 -31.74
C LYS A 358 -1.98 -13.38 -30.38
N VAL A 359 -1.92 -14.15 -29.30
CA VAL A 359 -1.87 -13.63 -27.93
C VAL A 359 -0.44 -13.77 -27.42
N ASP A 360 0.24 -12.64 -27.22
CA ASP A 360 1.62 -12.58 -26.75
C ASP A 360 1.69 -12.84 -25.23
N VAL A 361 1.90 -14.12 -24.88
CA VAL A 361 1.99 -14.61 -23.50
C VAL A 361 3.44 -14.56 -23.00
N ARG A 362 3.65 -13.86 -21.88
CA ARG A 362 4.95 -13.69 -21.21
C ARG A 362 5.25 -14.78 -20.17
N ARG A 363 4.22 -15.33 -19.50
CA ARG A 363 4.35 -16.41 -18.49
C ARG A 363 3.06 -17.24 -18.43
N ILE A 364 3.18 -18.50 -17.98
CA ILE A 364 2.04 -19.38 -17.68
C ILE A 364 2.31 -20.11 -16.36
N TYR A 365 1.29 -20.23 -15.51
CA TYR A 365 1.35 -20.85 -14.19
C TYR A 365 0.27 -21.91 -13.99
N TRP A 366 0.59 -22.98 -13.25
CA TRP A 366 -0.37 -23.98 -12.77
C TRP A 366 -0.95 -23.53 -11.42
N GLU A 367 -2.26 -23.23 -11.38
CA GLU A 367 -3.00 -22.76 -10.19
C GLU A 367 -3.50 -23.90 -9.28
N GLY A 368 -3.47 -25.12 -9.81
CA GLY A 368 -3.77 -26.34 -9.08
C GLY A 368 -4.90 -27.17 -9.68
N MET A 369 -4.87 -28.46 -9.35
CA MET A 369 -5.93 -29.40 -9.68
C MET A 369 -6.83 -29.67 -8.46
N THR A 370 -8.16 -29.69 -8.68
CA THR A 370 -9.14 -29.87 -7.59
C THR A 370 -10.30 -30.80 -8.00
N THR A 371 -10.87 -31.53 -7.04
CA THR A 371 -12.11 -32.32 -7.19
C THR A 371 -13.35 -31.48 -6.92
N LYS A 372 -14.45 -31.76 -7.63
CA LYS A 372 -15.77 -31.21 -7.26
C LYS A 372 -16.36 -31.96 -6.06
N LYS A 373 -16.06 -31.51 -4.83
CA LYS A 373 -16.87 -31.90 -3.66
C LYS A 373 -18.24 -31.19 -3.78
N ARG A 374 -19.31 -31.95 -4.07
CA ARG A 374 -20.70 -31.50 -3.86
C ARG A 374 -20.95 -31.44 -2.36
N THR A 375 -20.79 -30.27 -1.75
CA THR A 375 -21.12 -30.01 -0.34
C THR A 375 -22.57 -29.55 -0.20
N MET A 376 -23.30 -30.04 0.81
CA MET A 376 -24.72 -29.73 1.03
C MET A 376 -25.04 -28.23 1.15
N SER A 377 -24.05 -27.39 1.49
CA SER A 377 -24.21 -25.93 1.49
C SER A 377 -24.68 -25.36 0.15
N SER A 378 -24.36 -25.99 -0.99
CA SER A 378 -24.85 -25.55 -2.31
C SER A 378 -26.27 -26.04 -2.65
N ILE A 379 -27.08 -26.34 -1.63
CA ILE A 379 -28.49 -26.76 -1.75
C ILE A 379 -29.42 -25.76 -1.02
N ILE A 380 -28.88 -24.86 -0.18
CA ILE A 380 -29.69 -24.05 0.76
C ILE A 380 -30.05 -22.65 0.21
N GLU A 381 -29.40 -22.19 -0.87
CA GLU A 381 -29.69 -20.90 -1.53
C GLU A 381 -30.31 -21.08 -2.94
N ALA A 382 -30.92 -22.24 -3.21
CA ALA A 382 -31.67 -22.48 -4.44
C ALA A 382 -32.98 -23.24 -4.12
N ASP A 383 -34.08 -22.48 -4.19
CA ASP A 383 -35.47 -22.90 -4.05
C ASP A 383 -35.94 -23.41 -2.67
N SER A 384 -37.23 -23.18 -2.40
CA SER A 384 -37.89 -23.36 -1.11
C SER A 384 -38.92 -24.49 -1.13
N GLU A 385 -39.25 -24.98 0.08
CA GLU A 385 -40.33 -25.92 0.42
C GLU A 385 -40.07 -27.43 0.17
N ASP A 386 -40.41 -28.22 1.20
CA ASP A 386 -40.64 -29.67 1.29
C ASP A 386 -39.83 -30.69 0.45
N ALA A 387 -38.96 -31.48 1.13
CA ALA A 387 -39.08 -32.95 1.19
C ALA A 387 -38.06 -33.64 2.14
N PHE A 388 -38.38 -34.87 2.57
CA PHE A 388 -37.61 -35.74 3.49
C PHE A 388 -36.36 -36.40 2.87
N GLU A 389 -35.39 -36.76 3.71
CA GLU A 389 -34.27 -37.65 3.37
C GLU A 389 -34.71 -39.12 3.14
N VAL A 390 -33.94 -39.87 2.33
CA VAL A 390 -34.10 -41.31 2.10
C VAL A 390 -32.73 -42.02 2.18
N PRO A 391 -32.59 -43.18 2.87
CA PRO A 391 -31.32 -43.90 2.99
C PRO A 391 -30.80 -44.54 1.69
N ILE A 392 -29.50 -44.88 1.68
CA ILE A 392 -28.74 -45.49 0.57
C ILE A 392 -28.40 -46.96 0.91
N ASP A 393 -28.29 -47.83 -0.09
CA ASP A 393 -27.92 -49.25 0.09
C ASP A 393 -26.41 -49.53 -0.09
N ASP A 394 -25.97 -50.73 0.31
CA ASP A 394 -24.56 -51.16 0.34
C ASP A 394 -23.86 -51.21 -1.04
N ARG A 395 -24.58 -50.98 -2.16
CA ARG A 395 -24.01 -50.88 -3.51
C ARG A 395 -23.78 -49.44 -3.94
N GLY A 396 -24.28 -48.46 -3.19
CA GLY A 396 -23.94 -47.04 -3.34
C GLY A 396 -24.66 -46.28 -4.46
N GLU A 397 -25.75 -46.85 -4.99
CA GLU A 397 -26.70 -46.22 -5.93
C GLU A 397 -27.81 -45.44 -5.19
N ASP A 398 -28.56 -44.60 -5.90
CA ASP A 398 -29.79 -44.01 -5.34
C ASP A 398 -30.96 -45.02 -5.31
N ALA A 399 -32.06 -44.69 -4.62
CA ALA A 399 -33.25 -45.54 -4.51
C ALA A 399 -33.98 -45.81 -5.85
N ILE A 400 -33.41 -45.38 -6.99
CA ILE A 400 -33.93 -45.57 -8.35
C ILE A 400 -32.87 -46.18 -9.29
N GLY A 401 -31.73 -46.68 -8.76
CA GLY A 401 -30.72 -47.42 -9.50
C GLY A 401 -29.85 -46.57 -10.43
N ARG A 402 -29.56 -45.31 -10.06
CA ARG A 402 -28.64 -44.46 -10.83
C ARG A 402 -27.19 -44.63 -10.38
N PRO A 403 -26.24 -44.88 -11.30
CA PRO A 403 -24.82 -44.86 -10.97
C PRO A 403 -24.37 -43.44 -10.63
N ARG A 404 -23.41 -43.32 -9.70
CA ARG A 404 -22.85 -42.02 -9.30
C ARG A 404 -22.23 -41.29 -10.50
N PRO A 405 -22.39 -39.96 -10.62
CA PRO A 405 -21.54 -39.19 -11.52
C PRO A 405 -20.08 -39.29 -11.06
N MET A 406 -19.15 -39.42 -12.00
CA MET A 406 -17.72 -39.37 -11.71
C MET A 406 -17.34 -38.05 -11.03
N LEU A 407 -16.30 -38.08 -10.20
CA LEU A 407 -15.73 -36.88 -9.58
C LEU A 407 -14.95 -36.09 -10.64
N ASP A 408 -15.65 -35.20 -11.35
CA ASP A 408 -15.03 -34.18 -12.21
C ASP A 408 -13.86 -33.51 -11.44
N ARG A 409 -12.63 -33.76 -11.91
CA ARG A 409 -11.48 -32.93 -11.56
C ARG A 409 -11.38 -31.78 -12.55
N TYR A 410 -10.96 -30.62 -12.03
CA TYR A 410 -10.65 -29.46 -12.85
C TYR A 410 -9.23 -28.99 -12.57
N LEU A 411 -8.50 -28.71 -13.64
CA LEU A 411 -7.22 -28.00 -13.63
C LEU A 411 -7.48 -26.50 -13.85
N ARG A 412 -6.82 -25.65 -13.08
CA ARG A 412 -6.72 -24.20 -13.36
C ARG A 412 -5.31 -23.84 -13.82
N ILE A 413 -5.23 -22.93 -14.78
CA ILE A 413 -3.98 -22.41 -15.37
C ILE A 413 -4.17 -20.91 -15.57
N THR A 414 -3.16 -20.10 -15.25
CA THR A 414 -3.18 -18.65 -15.48
C THR A 414 -2.09 -18.27 -16.48
N ALA A 415 -2.44 -17.48 -17.50
CA ALA A 415 -1.51 -17.01 -18.54
C ALA A 415 -1.45 -15.49 -18.57
N SER A 416 -0.24 -14.94 -18.58
CA SER A 416 0.08 -13.52 -18.41
C SER A 416 0.49 -12.89 -19.75
N THR A 417 -0.01 -11.69 -20.08
CA THR A 417 0.07 -11.12 -21.45
C THR A 417 0.71 -9.74 -21.52
N THR A 418 1.25 -9.41 -22.70
CA THR A 418 1.70 -8.05 -23.08
C THR A 418 0.94 -7.58 -24.32
N ASP A 419 0.86 -6.26 -24.54
CA ASP A 419 -0.05 -5.66 -25.53
C ASP A 419 0.68 -5.14 -26.78
N ARG A 420 0.28 -5.69 -27.94
CA ARG A 420 0.34 -5.04 -29.27
C ARG A 420 -0.86 -5.39 -30.16
N SER A 421 -2.07 -5.52 -29.60
CA SER A 421 -3.24 -5.97 -30.38
C SER A 421 -4.56 -5.33 -29.91
N PRO A 422 -5.14 -4.39 -30.68
CA PRO A 422 -6.40 -3.75 -30.29
C PRO A 422 -7.60 -4.70 -30.47
N GLY A 423 -8.23 -5.07 -29.35
CA GLY A 423 -9.54 -5.72 -29.29
C GLY A 423 -9.50 -7.25 -29.34
N CYS A 424 -9.73 -7.90 -28.19
CA CYS A 424 -10.02 -9.33 -28.13
C CYS A 424 -11.00 -9.68 -27.00
N THR A 425 -12.29 -9.52 -27.26
CA THR A 425 -13.37 -10.01 -26.37
C THR A 425 -13.54 -11.52 -26.59
N LEU A 426 -13.02 -12.34 -25.67
CA LEU A 426 -12.91 -13.80 -25.87
C LEU A 426 -14.04 -14.57 -25.18
N SER A 427 -15.13 -14.80 -25.92
CA SER A 427 -16.27 -15.61 -25.49
C SER A 427 -15.89 -17.09 -25.24
N TYR A 428 -16.64 -17.75 -24.36
CA TYR A 428 -16.47 -19.16 -23.94
C TYR A 428 -16.05 -20.12 -25.08
N LEU A 429 -14.81 -20.59 -25.04
CA LEU A 429 -14.32 -21.69 -25.89
C LEU A 429 -14.70 -23.04 -25.27
N SER A 430 -15.79 -23.63 -25.78
CA SER A 430 -16.05 -25.07 -25.65
C SER A 430 -15.24 -25.84 -26.69
N LEU A 431 -14.37 -26.75 -26.25
CA LEU A 431 -13.56 -27.58 -27.15
C LEU A 431 -14.42 -28.67 -27.82
N PRO A 432 -14.55 -28.70 -29.17
CA PRO A 432 -15.16 -29.82 -29.88
C PRO A 432 -14.17 -30.98 -29.97
N SER A 433 -14.61 -32.18 -29.64
CA SER A 433 -13.81 -33.40 -29.79
C SER A 433 -13.93 -33.98 -31.20
N SER A 434 -12.82 -34.11 -31.95
CA SER A 434 -12.50 -35.22 -32.89
C SER A 434 -11.38 -34.85 -33.89
N PHE A 435 -10.90 -35.86 -34.62
CA PHE A 435 -9.82 -35.88 -35.63
C PHE A 435 -8.40 -35.63 -35.05
N SER A 436 -7.43 -36.54 -35.17
CA SER A 436 -7.03 -37.52 -36.21
C SER A 436 -6.25 -36.89 -37.36
N ALA A 437 -5.11 -37.50 -37.68
CA ALA A 437 -4.03 -36.89 -38.46
C ALA A 437 -4.21 -37.01 -39.98
N ASN A 438 -3.64 -36.05 -40.72
CA ASN A 438 -2.60 -36.38 -41.72
C ASN A 438 -1.80 -35.15 -42.20
N MET A 439 -0.61 -35.41 -42.74
CA MET A 439 0.31 -34.41 -43.31
C MET A 439 -0.15 -33.91 -44.69
N LYS A 440 0.22 -32.66 -45.06
CA LYS A 440 1.18 -32.37 -46.16
C LYS A 440 1.45 -30.87 -46.39
N SER A 441 2.74 -30.52 -46.38
CA SER A 441 3.47 -29.58 -47.26
C SER A 441 2.68 -28.63 -48.19
N THR A 442 3.08 -27.34 -48.27
CA THR A 442 3.99 -26.82 -49.34
C THR A 442 4.37 -25.33 -49.19
N THR A 443 5.62 -25.04 -49.56
CA THR A 443 6.39 -23.77 -49.65
C THR A 443 5.77 -22.63 -50.50
N LEU A 444 6.06 -21.34 -50.19
CA LEU A 444 6.70 -20.33 -51.08
C LEU A 444 6.88 -18.91 -50.45
N LEU A 445 8.03 -18.25 -50.76
CA LEU A 445 8.36 -16.78 -50.88
C LEU A 445 7.84 -15.76 -49.82
N LEU A 446 8.62 -14.88 -49.13
CA LEU A 446 9.80 -14.03 -49.46
C LEU A 446 9.47 -12.79 -50.37
N PRO A 447 10.19 -11.64 -50.29
CA PRO A 447 10.08 -10.56 -49.28
C PRO A 447 10.00 -9.13 -49.90
N LEU A 448 10.00 -8.06 -49.07
CA LEU A 448 10.56 -6.70 -49.35
C LEU A 448 10.48 -5.84 -48.06
N TYR A 449 11.17 -4.70 -47.84
CA TYR A 449 12.58 -4.25 -47.94
C TYR A 449 12.58 -2.72 -47.65
N THR A 450 13.38 -2.23 -46.68
CA THR A 450 13.95 -0.84 -46.60
C THR A 450 13.03 0.42 -46.55
N ALA A 451 13.43 1.59 -46.01
CA ALA A 451 14.52 1.96 -45.08
C ALA A 451 14.31 3.38 -44.47
N ALA A 452 15.04 3.64 -43.38
CA ALA A 452 15.55 4.90 -42.81
C ALA A 452 15.10 6.29 -43.33
N PHE A 453 15.04 7.25 -42.40
CA PHE A 453 15.86 8.48 -42.49
C PHE A 453 16.14 9.09 -41.12
N ALA A 454 17.24 9.85 -40.99
CA ALA A 454 17.58 10.64 -39.82
C ALA A 454 18.27 11.95 -40.24
N ALA A 455 17.97 13.06 -39.56
CA ALA A 455 18.67 14.34 -39.65
C ALA A 455 18.38 15.18 -38.40
N ALA A 456 19.34 15.99 -37.94
CA ALA A 456 19.20 16.88 -36.80
C ALA A 456 19.79 18.27 -37.13
N VAL A 457 19.12 19.34 -36.70
CA VAL A 457 19.58 20.73 -36.79
C VAL A 457 19.05 21.51 -35.57
N SER A 458 19.88 22.39 -35.00
CA SER A 458 19.57 23.27 -33.85
C SER A 458 18.99 24.63 -34.33
N HIS A 459 18.40 25.55 -33.55
CA HIS A 459 18.34 25.84 -32.10
C HIS A 459 17.27 26.97 -31.91
N PRO A 460 17.08 27.68 -30.76
CA PRO A 460 17.57 27.49 -29.38
C PRO A 460 16.50 27.68 -28.25
N LYS A 461 16.94 27.57 -26.99
CA LYS A 461 16.29 28.07 -25.74
C LYS A 461 14.94 27.47 -25.33
N ASP A 462 14.98 26.30 -24.70
CA ASP A 462 14.15 26.06 -23.50
C ASP A 462 14.77 26.78 -22.28
N PRO A 463 13.97 27.25 -21.31
CA PRO A 463 14.47 27.53 -19.97
C PRO A 463 14.81 26.20 -19.30
N GLN A 464 16.07 25.99 -18.89
CA GLN A 464 16.45 24.77 -18.21
C GLN A 464 15.70 24.66 -16.87
N VAL A 465 14.82 23.66 -16.76
CA VAL A 465 14.39 23.14 -15.46
C VAL A 465 15.65 22.63 -14.77
N VAL A 466 16.11 23.37 -13.77
CA VAL A 466 17.19 22.92 -12.90
C VAL A 466 16.63 21.78 -12.06
N LEU A 467 16.87 20.54 -12.51
CA LEU A 467 16.74 19.36 -11.66
C LEU A 467 17.72 19.53 -10.51
N GLN A 468 17.21 19.99 -9.38
CA GLN A 468 17.98 20.22 -8.17
C GLN A 468 18.49 18.86 -7.66
N GLU A 469 19.79 18.76 -7.39
CA GLU A 469 20.36 17.53 -6.81
C GLU A 469 19.64 17.19 -5.49
N PRO A 470 19.46 15.89 -5.17
CA PRO A 470 18.80 15.46 -3.93
C PRO A 470 19.65 15.83 -2.71
N GLN A 471 19.43 17.04 -2.17
CA GLN A 471 20.10 17.55 -0.99
C GLN A 471 19.22 17.44 0.26
N LEU A 472 19.87 17.03 1.35
CA LEU A 472 19.28 16.62 2.62
C LEU A 472 18.34 15.40 2.52
N THR A 473 18.90 14.23 2.82
CA THR A 473 18.17 13.19 3.55
C THR A 473 17.63 13.82 4.85
N ILE A 474 16.30 13.98 4.97
CA ILE A 474 15.69 14.37 6.24
C ILE A 474 16.05 13.30 7.26
N VAL A 475 16.60 13.70 8.41
CA VAL A 475 16.61 12.83 9.58
C VAL A 475 15.21 12.94 10.18
N GLU A 476 14.30 12.06 9.73
CA GLU A 476 12.96 12.01 10.31
C GLU A 476 13.06 11.74 11.83
N PRO A 477 12.22 12.40 12.64
CA PRO A 477 12.27 12.24 14.08
C PRO A 477 11.68 10.88 14.48
N ASP A 478 12.13 10.33 15.61
CA ASP A 478 11.60 9.04 16.12
C ASP A 478 10.12 9.19 16.57
N GLU A 479 9.70 10.41 16.90
CA GLU A 479 8.35 10.80 17.34
C GLU A 479 8.00 12.18 16.74
N TYR A 480 6.71 12.39 16.46
CA TYR A 480 6.12 13.60 15.90
C TYR A 480 5.20 14.23 16.95
N LEU A 481 5.18 15.57 17.05
CA LEU A 481 4.26 16.30 17.92
C LEU A 481 2.99 16.64 17.13
N ILE A 482 1.89 15.99 17.46
CA ILE A 482 0.57 16.28 16.87
C ILE A 482 -0.30 17.09 17.82
N GLU A 483 -1.32 17.77 17.28
CA GLU A 483 -2.38 18.44 18.02
C GLU A 483 -3.76 17.91 17.59
N LEU A 484 -4.50 17.34 18.55
CA LEU A 484 -5.76 16.60 18.34
C LEU A 484 -7.01 17.45 18.60
N SER A 485 -6.89 18.48 19.43
CA SER A 485 -7.87 19.54 19.64
C SER A 485 -7.13 20.83 20.06
N PRO A 486 -7.75 22.03 20.06
CA PRO A 486 -7.05 23.29 20.33
C PRO A 486 -6.25 23.30 21.65
N GLY A 487 -4.92 23.18 21.56
CA GLY A 487 -4.00 23.08 22.70
C GLY A 487 -3.82 21.68 23.31
N GLU A 488 -4.43 20.65 22.75
CA GLU A 488 -4.27 19.25 23.15
C GLU A 488 -3.20 18.57 22.27
N THR A 489 -1.95 18.63 22.73
CA THR A 489 -0.78 18.12 21.99
C THR A 489 -0.29 16.78 22.52
N ARG A 490 0.16 15.88 21.64
CA ARG A 490 0.71 14.56 21.98
C ARG A 490 1.91 14.22 21.08
N TRP A 491 2.97 13.67 21.68
CA TRP A 491 4.04 13.00 20.93
C TRP A 491 3.58 11.60 20.51
N VAL A 492 3.74 11.27 19.23
CA VAL A 492 3.30 10.01 18.60
C VAL A 492 4.36 9.49 17.63
N THR A 493 4.47 8.18 17.49
CA THR A 493 5.21 7.56 16.38
C THR A 493 4.48 7.73 15.04
N GLU A 494 5.18 7.55 13.92
CA GLU A 494 4.55 7.58 12.59
C GLU A 494 3.45 6.48 12.43
N ASP A 495 3.65 5.31 13.05
CA ASP A 495 2.61 4.26 13.10
C ASP A 495 1.33 4.76 13.78
N GLU A 496 1.44 5.52 14.86
CA GLU A 496 0.31 6.10 15.60
C GLU A 496 -0.38 7.22 14.81
N LYS A 497 0.36 8.05 14.05
CA LYS A 497 -0.25 9.03 13.12
C LYS A 497 -1.18 8.33 12.12
N TRP A 498 -0.72 7.24 11.51
CA TRP A 498 -1.52 6.51 10.53
C TRP A 498 -2.65 5.69 11.17
N GLU A 499 -2.51 5.26 12.42
CA GLU A 499 -3.61 4.66 13.18
C GLU A 499 -4.71 5.67 13.53
N LEU A 500 -4.34 6.92 13.86
CA LEU A 500 -5.30 8.01 14.08
C LEU A 500 -6.10 8.35 12.80
N ARG A 501 -5.45 8.54 11.64
CA ARG A 501 -6.18 8.75 10.37
C ARG A 501 -7.07 7.56 10.01
N LYS A 502 -6.66 6.31 10.26
CA LYS A 502 -7.51 5.10 10.07
C LYS A 502 -8.74 5.06 10.99
N GLN A 503 -8.70 5.75 12.12
CA GLN A 503 -9.83 5.92 13.04
C GLN A 503 -10.66 7.17 12.71
N ASN A 504 -10.38 7.84 11.57
CA ASN A 504 -10.94 9.13 11.15
C ASN A 504 -10.70 10.25 12.19
N ILE A 505 -9.56 10.19 12.89
CA ILE A 505 -9.11 11.21 13.84
C ILE A 505 -8.08 12.10 13.14
N ASN A 506 -8.51 13.29 12.77
CA ASN A 506 -7.68 14.33 12.17
C ASN A 506 -6.81 15.05 13.22
N PHE A 507 -5.66 15.55 12.80
CA PHE A 507 -4.70 16.26 13.64
C PHE A 507 -3.85 17.24 12.81
N PHE A 508 -3.35 18.29 13.45
CA PHE A 508 -2.17 18.98 12.92
C PHE A 508 -0.93 18.17 13.31
N ASP A 509 0.03 18.01 12.41
CA ASP A 509 1.41 17.75 12.81
C ASP A 509 2.11 19.09 13.01
N ILE A 510 2.42 19.42 14.26
CA ILE A 510 3.02 20.70 14.64
C ILE A 510 4.53 20.58 14.91
N THR A 511 5.17 19.45 14.58
CA THR A 511 6.58 19.12 14.93
C THR A 511 7.59 20.19 14.47
N HIS A 512 7.26 20.99 13.46
CA HIS A 512 8.06 22.13 12.99
C HIS A 512 7.30 23.48 13.01
N ASN A 513 6.06 23.47 13.53
CA ASN A 513 5.08 24.53 13.36
C ASN A 513 4.36 24.96 14.67
N GLU A 514 4.83 24.51 15.85
CA GLU A 514 4.29 24.85 17.18
C GLU A 514 3.96 26.35 17.37
N GLU A 515 4.79 27.25 16.83
CA GLU A 515 4.62 28.71 16.95
C GLU A 515 3.50 29.31 16.08
N LEU A 516 2.76 28.52 15.27
CA LEU A 516 1.81 29.04 14.29
C LEU A 516 0.65 29.82 14.93
N GLY A 517 0.48 31.07 14.49
CA GLY A 517 -0.47 32.06 14.98
C GLY A 517 -0.03 32.78 16.25
N THR A 518 1.17 32.53 16.79
CA THR A 518 1.62 33.18 18.04
C THR A 518 1.83 34.68 17.89
N LEU A 519 2.28 35.16 16.71
CA LEU A 519 2.51 36.58 16.45
C LEU A 519 1.17 37.28 16.18
N ASN A 520 0.30 36.73 15.34
CA ASN A 520 -1.00 37.30 15.05
C ASN A 520 -1.91 37.33 16.30
N ARG A 521 -1.82 36.32 17.18
CA ARG A 521 -2.47 36.34 18.51
C ARG A 521 -1.91 37.44 19.43
N GLN A 522 -0.62 37.74 19.37
CA GLN A 522 0.00 38.83 20.16
C GLN A 522 -0.40 40.22 19.65
N PHE A 523 -0.44 40.43 18.33
CA PHE A 523 -0.72 41.74 17.74
C PHE A 523 -2.20 42.07 17.58
N LYS A 524 -3.11 41.11 17.79
CA LYS A 524 -4.57 41.23 17.57
C LYS A 524 -4.91 41.75 16.17
N THR A 525 -4.89 40.85 15.19
CA THR A 525 -5.51 41.12 13.87
C THR A 525 -6.95 41.61 14.03
N GLU A 526 -7.28 42.73 13.37
CA GLU A 526 -8.65 43.26 13.36
C GLU A 526 -9.59 42.35 12.55
N SER A 527 -10.80 42.13 13.07
CA SER A 527 -11.84 41.32 12.42
C SER A 527 -12.19 41.88 11.04
N VAL A 528 -12.07 41.06 10.00
CA VAL A 528 -12.35 41.49 8.63
C VAL A 528 -13.86 41.62 8.40
N LYS A 529 -14.29 42.78 7.89
CA LYS A 529 -15.65 43.03 7.44
C LYS A 529 -15.79 42.59 5.99
N PHE A 530 -16.68 41.63 5.73
CA PHE A 530 -17.03 41.18 4.37
C PHE A 530 -18.22 41.98 3.82
N PRO A 531 -18.41 42.05 2.49
CA PRO A 531 -19.57 42.71 1.90
C PRO A 531 -20.88 42.04 2.35
N GLU A 532 -21.94 42.82 2.58
CA GLU A 532 -23.24 42.27 3.01
C GLU A 532 -23.90 41.36 1.95
N LYS A 533 -23.54 41.55 0.67
CA LYS A 533 -24.04 40.79 -0.47
C LYS A 533 -23.11 40.93 -1.68
N PRO A 534 -23.14 39.99 -2.64
CA PRO A 534 -22.49 40.14 -3.93
C PRO A 534 -23.07 41.30 -4.76
N ILE A 535 -22.24 41.98 -5.55
CA ILE A 535 -22.63 43.14 -6.37
C ILE A 535 -22.14 43.10 -7.83
N TYR A 536 -21.23 42.20 -8.20
CA TYR A 536 -20.60 42.17 -9.54
C TYR A 536 -21.27 41.19 -10.52
N ASN A 537 -22.55 40.85 -10.29
CA ASN A 537 -23.25 39.78 -11.03
C ASN A 537 -23.26 40.00 -12.55
N GLU A 538 -23.49 41.23 -13.03
CA GLU A 538 -23.47 41.54 -14.47
C GLU A 538 -22.08 41.32 -15.11
N THR A 539 -21.01 41.49 -14.34
CA THR A 539 -19.61 41.27 -14.76
C THR A 539 -19.20 39.80 -14.67
N ILE A 540 -19.69 39.09 -13.64
CA ILE A 540 -19.35 37.69 -13.36
C ILE A 540 -20.14 36.72 -14.24
N ALA A 541 -21.42 37.00 -14.52
CA ALA A 541 -22.28 36.15 -15.36
C ALA A 541 -21.70 35.80 -16.76
N PRO A 542 -21.03 36.70 -17.52
CA PRO A 542 -20.34 36.33 -18.76
C PRO A 542 -19.00 35.61 -18.56
N LEU A 543 -18.41 35.64 -17.36
CA LEU A 543 -17.23 34.83 -17.02
C LEU A 543 -17.64 33.40 -16.65
N LEU A 544 -18.70 33.21 -15.84
CA LEU A 544 -19.22 31.90 -15.47
C LEU A 544 -19.62 31.03 -16.68
N LYS A 545 -19.91 31.64 -17.84
CA LYS A 545 -20.20 30.96 -19.12
C LYS A 545 -18.95 30.49 -19.88
N LYS A 546 -17.75 30.79 -19.40
CA LYS A 546 -16.47 30.37 -19.98
C LYS A 546 -15.83 29.19 -19.21
N LEU A 547 -16.46 28.73 -18.13
CA LEU A 547 -16.02 27.56 -17.35
C LEU A 547 -16.34 26.27 -18.12
N GLU A 548 -15.35 25.40 -18.28
CA GLU A 548 -15.41 24.23 -19.16
C GLU A 548 -15.09 22.92 -18.41
N LYS A 549 -16.08 22.02 -18.35
CA LYS A 549 -15.94 20.70 -17.69
C LYS A 549 -14.83 19.85 -18.30
N ASN A 550 -14.58 20.00 -19.60
CA ASN A 550 -13.57 19.22 -20.32
C ASN A 550 -12.14 19.54 -19.84
N ASN A 551 -11.85 20.81 -19.52
CA ASN A 551 -10.53 21.19 -18.99
C ASN A 551 -10.28 20.53 -17.63
N MET A 552 -11.28 20.55 -16.75
CA MET A 552 -11.20 19.90 -15.44
C MET A 552 -10.99 18.38 -15.61
N ARG A 553 -11.69 17.77 -16.57
CA ARG A 553 -11.55 16.34 -16.90
C ARG A 553 -10.16 16.00 -17.44
N GLU A 554 -9.67 16.68 -18.47
CA GLU A 554 -8.36 16.42 -19.07
C GLU A 554 -7.21 16.60 -18.07
N HIS A 555 -7.30 17.63 -17.22
CA HIS A 555 -6.37 17.81 -16.11
C HIS A 555 -6.47 16.69 -15.07
N LEU A 556 -7.69 16.28 -14.67
CA LEU A 556 -7.88 15.27 -13.63
C LEU A 556 -7.54 13.85 -14.12
N GLU A 557 -7.81 13.51 -15.37
CA GLU A 557 -7.36 12.27 -16.02
C GLU A 557 -5.83 12.17 -16.02
N THR A 558 -5.13 13.30 -16.19
CA THR A 558 -3.67 13.35 -16.06
C THR A 558 -3.22 13.26 -14.60
N PHE A 559 -3.86 14.00 -13.70
CA PHE A 559 -3.48 14.13 -12.28
C PHE A 559 -3.77 12.88 -11.44
N THR A 560 -4.73 12.06 -11.87
CA THR A 560 -5.03 10.72 -11.31
C THR A 560 -4.21 9.60 -11.97
N SER A 561 -3.47 9.89 -13.05
CA SER A 561 -2.58 8.90 -13.70
C SER A 561 -1.23 8.72 -13.00
N PHE A 562 -0.86 9.64 -12.09
CA PHE A 562 0.24 9.42 -11.15
C PHE A 562 -0.17 8.32 -10.17
N HIS A 563 0.70 7.32 -9.98
CA HIS A 563 0.41 6.14 -9.14
C HIS A 563 -0.08 6.52 -7.74
N THR A 564 0.55 7.52 -7.15
CA THR A 564 0.11 8.24 -5.95
C THR A 564 0.62 9.68 -6.06
N ARG A 565 0.07 10.64 -5.31
CA ARG A 565 0.65 11.98 -5.17
C ARG A 565 1.23 12.21 -3.78
N TYR A 566 1.36 11.16 -2.97
CA TYR A 566 1.84 11.20 -1.59
C TYR A 566 3.16 11.98 -1.45
N TYR A 567 3.20 12.90 -0.49
CA TYR A 567 4.21 13.96 -0.40
C TYR A 567 5.65 13.48 -0.19
N LYS A 568 5.87 12.32 0.45
CA LYS A 568 7.21 11.69 0.58
C LYS A 568 7.64 10.88 -0.67
N SER A 569 6.78 10.72 -1.68
CA SER A 569 7.03 9.86 -2.85
C SER A 569 7.60 10.64 -4.04
N LYS A 570 8.38 9.97 -4.90
CA LYS A 570 8.83 10.54 -6.19
C LYS A 570 7.66 11.04 -7.04
N TYR A 571 6.53 10.33 -7.01
CA TYR A 571 5.34 10.65 -7.81
C TYR A 571 4.66 11.93 -7.32
N GLY A 572 4.73 12.22 -6.01
CA GLY A 572 4.32 13.50 -5.44
C GLY A 572 5.17 14.68 -5.92
N VAL A 573 6.48 14.49 -6.11
CA VAL A 573 7.38 15.49 -6.72
C VAL A 573 7.07 15.67 -8.21
N GLU A 574 6.86 14.57 -8.93
CA GLU A 574 6.52 14.56 -10.36
C GLU A 574 5.15 15.23 -10.64
N SER A 575 4.12 14.97 -9.83
CA SER A 575 2.80 15.57 -9.96
C SER A 575 2.81 17.07 -9.63
N SER A 576 3.60 17.47 -8.64
CA SER A 576 3.84 18.88 -8.28
C SER A 576 4.54 19.65 -9.40
N ALA A 577 5.57 19.07 -10.01
CA ALA A 577 6.24 19.65 -11.16
C ALA A 577 5.31 19.78 -12.38
N TRP A 578 4.43 18.80 -12.61
CA TRP A 578 3.41 18.86 -13.65
C TRP A 578 2.37 19.95 -13.41
N LEU A 579 1.84 20.05 -12.18
CA LEU A 579 0.82 21.02 -11.80
C LEU A 579 1.37 22.45 -11.87
N LEU A 580 2.60 22.67 -11.39
CA LEU A 580 3.34 23.92 -11.57
C LEU A 580 3.46 24.29 -13.06
N GLY A 581 3.64 23.31 -13.94
CA GLY A 581 3.61 23.48 -15.40
C GLY A 581 2.25 23.97 -15.92
N GLN A 582 1.14 23.36 -15.49
CA GLN A 582 -0.21 23.79 -15.92
C GLN A 582 -0.58 25.18 -15.40
N VAL A 583 -0.15 25.53 -14.18
CA VAL A 583 -0.37 26.87 -13.61
C VAL A 583 0.46 27.92 -14.37
N ASN A 584 1.74 27.66 -14.66
CA ASN A 584 2.56 28.52 -15.51
C ASN A 584 1.92 28.75 -16.89
N LYS A 585 1.51 27.65 -17.54
CA LYS A 585 0.83 27.68 -18.85
C LYS A 585 -0.47 28.50 -18.78
N THR A 586 -1.27 28.33 -17.74
CA THR A 586 -2.54 29.07 -17.54
C THR A 586 -2.32 30.58 -17.46
N LEU A 587 -1.26 31.04 -16.78
CA LEU A 587 -0.86 32.46 -16.74
C LEU A 587 -0.35 32.94 -18.12
N ALA A 588 0.45 32.13 -18.82
CA ALA A 588 1.00 32.46 -20.14
C ALA A 588 -0.09 32.54 -21.23
N ASP A 589 -0.99 31.56 -21.32
CA ASP A 589 -2.13 31.49 -22.25
C ASP A 589 -3.21 32.56 -21.99
N ALA A 590 -3.10 33.29 -20.87
CA ALA A 590 -3.90 34.47 -20.59
C ALA A 590 -3.16 35.80 -20.86
N GLY A 591 -1.86 35.77 -21.16
CA GLY A 591 -1.03 36.97 -21.29
C GLY A 591 -0.88 37.74 -19.97
N ALA A 592 -0.95 37.05 -18.82
CA ALA A 592 -0.99 37.64 -17.49
C ALA A 592 0.39 38.15 -17.01
N VAL A 593 1.00 39.08 -17.74
CA VAL A 593 2.39 39.57 -17.53
C VAL A 593 2.69 40.21 -16.17
N LYS A 594 1.68 40.49 -15.35
CA LYS A 594 1.83 40.95 -13.95
C LYS A 594 1.74 39.81 -12.93
N ALA A 595 1.13 38.69 -13.30
CA ALA A 595 0.98 37.54 -12.43
C ALA A 595 2.30 36.75 -12.36
N SER A 596 2.46 35.98 -11.30
CA SER A 596 3.63 35.12 -11.10
C SER A 596 3.21 33.81 -10.43
N VAL A 597 4.01 32.76 -10.58
CA VAL A 597 3.83 31.51 -9.83
C VAL A 597 5.16 31.09 -9.23
N LYS A 598 5.11 30.62 -7.97
CA LYS A 598 6.24 30.20 -7.16
C LYS A 598 5.98 28.78 -6.64
N ALA A 599 6.99 27.92 -6.75
CA ALA A 599 7.10 26.74 -5.90
C ALA A 599 7.60 27.18 -4.51
N PHE A 600 6.81 26.91 -3.47
CA PHE A 600 7.21 27.03 -2.08
C PHE A 600 7.86 25.69 -1.67
N PRO A 601 9.18 25.65 -1.46
CA PRO A 601 9.89 24.40 -1.24
C PRO A 601 9.68 23.89 0.19
N HIS A 602 9.48 22.58 0.32
CA HIS A 602 9.41 21.86 1.59
C HIS A 602 10.52 20.79 1.66
N PRO A 603 10.96 20.36 2.86
CA PRO A 603 12.08 19.43 2.98
C PRO A 603 11.81 18.04 2.37
N TRP A 604 10.55 17.65 2.18
CA TRP A 604 10.13 16.40 1.54
C TRP A 604 10.08 16.46 0.00
N GLY A 605 10.52 17.56 -0.62
CA GLY A 605 10.69 17.68 -2.07
C GLY A 605 9.44 18.08 -2.85
N GLN A 606 8.26 17.53 -2.52
CA GLN A 606 7.00 18.06 -3.04
C GLN A 606 6.81 19.50 -2.56
N SER A 607 6.43 20.41 -3.46
CA SER A 607 6.34 21.84 -3.17
C SER A 607 4.89 22.33 -3.19
N SER A 608 4.50 23.22 -2.27
CA SER A 608 3.23 23.95 -2.45
C SER A 608 3.39 24.93 -3.61
N ILE A 609 2.35 25.12 -4.42
CA ILE A 609 2.37 26.02 -5.59
C ILE A 609 1.53 27.25 -5.25
N ILE A 610 2.09 28.44 -5.42
CA ILE A 610 1.40 29.71 -5.16
C ILE A 610 1.43 30.55 -6.45
N ALA A 611 0.26 30.81 -7.03
CA ALA A 611 0.08 31.71 -8.16
C ALA A 611 -0.53 33.04 -7.70
N THR A 612 0.22 34.13 -7.80
CA THR A 612 -0.16 35.48 -7.35
C THR A 612 -0.57 36.35 -8.53
N ILE A 613 -1.75 36.97 -8.43
CA ILE A 613 -2.27 38.00 -9.33
C ILE A 613 -2.31 39.34 -8.55
N PRO A 614 -1.35 40.26 -8.79
CA PRO A 614 -1.27 41.52 -8.03
C PRO A 614 -2.46 42.45 -8.25
N GLY A 615 -3.06 42.90 -7.14
CA GLY A 615 -4.01 44.00 -7.11
C GLY A 615 -3.33 45.33 -6.77
N LYS A 616 -4.14 46.35 -6.47
CA LYS A 616 -3.67 47.69 -6.04
C LYS A 616 -3.10 47.71 -4.62
N SER A 617 -3.31 46.67 -3.82
CA SER A 617 -2.84 46.57 -2.43
C SER A 617 -2.31 45.18 -2.06
N ASP A 618 -1.59 45.12 -0.94
CA ASP A 618 -1.01 43.90 -0.36
C ASP A 618 -2.02 43.04 0.44
N LYS A 619 -3.26 43.52 0.54
CA LYS A 619 -4.40 42.75 1.06
C LYS A 619 -4.63 41.56 0.13
N THR A 620 -4.55 40.35 0.68
CA THR A 620 -4.45 39.10 -0.08
C THR A 620 -5.72 38.26 0.10
N ILE A 621 -6.29 37.76 -1.00
CA ILE A 621 -7.39 36.80 -1.04
C ILE A 621 -6.82 35.47 -1.52
N VAL A 622 -6.89 34.44 -0.69
CA VAL A 622 -6.36 33.10 -0.99
C VAL A 622 -7.49 32.16 -1.41
N ILE A 623 -7.27 31.42 -2.48
CA ILE A 623 -8.06 30.27 -2.91
C ILE A 623 -7.15 29.04 -2.81
N GLY A 624 -7.57 28.00 -2.10
CA GLY A 624 -6.76 26.84 -1.74
C GLY A 624 -7.40 25.51 -2.15
N ALA A 625 -6.55 24.52 -2.35
CA ALA A 625 -6.79 23.09 -2.59
C ALA A 625 -5.50 22.33 -2.20
N HIS A 626 -5.53 21.01 -1.99
CA HIS A 626 -4.28 20.23 -1.81
C HIS A 626 -3.97 19.34 -3.01
N GLN A 627 -2.67 19.09 -3.23
CA GLN A 627 -2.17 18.45 -4.45
C GLN A 627 -1.71 17.00 -4.24
N ASP A 628 -1.52 16.56 -2.99
CA ASP A 628 -1.16 15.19 -2.67
C ASP A 628 -2.38 14.24 -2.67
N SER A 629 -2.14 13.00 -2.26
CA SER A 629 -3.11 11.95 -2.00
C SER A 629 -2.42 10.85 -1.21
N ILE A 630 -3.12 10.16 -0.33
CA ILE A 630 -2.61 9.02 0.43
C ILE A 630 -3.36 7.73 0.07
N ASN A 631 -2.70 6.61 0.35
CA ASN A 631 -3.41 5.35 0.58
C ASN A 631 -3.27 4.99 2.06
N LEU A 632 -4.32 5.09 2.87
CA LEU A 632 -4.19 4.88 4.33
C LEU A 632 -3.78 3.45 4.72
N PHE A 633 -3.85 2.49 3.80
CA PHE A 633 -3.33 1.14 4.05
C PHE A 633 -1.81 1.08 3.90
N PHE A 634 -1.24 1.68 2.84
CA PHE A 634 0.22 1.88 2.67
C PHE A 634 0.54 3.17 1.87
N PRO A 635 0.81 4.31 2.55
CA PRO A 635 0.94 5.64 1.93
C PRO A 635 1.94 5.75 0.78
N SER A 636 3.12 5.12 0.93
CA SER A 636 4.23 5.23 -0.03
C SER A 636 4.19 4.22 -1.18
N LEU A 637 3.31 3.21 -1.12
CA LEU A 637 3.30 2.08 -2.05
C LEU A 637 2.00 1.95 -2.84
N LEU A 638 0.86 1.90 -2.15
CA LEU A 638 -0.39 1.57 -2.82
C LEU A 638 -0.86 2.75 -3.68
N ALA A 639 -1.57 2.43 -4.76
CA ALA A 639 -2.09 3.48 -5.61
C ALA A 639 -3.07 4.35 -4.83
N ALA A 640 -2.97 5.66 -5.04
CA ALA A 640 -3.84 6.69 -4.48
C ALA A 640 -4.18 7.66 -5.62
N PRO A 641 -5.11 7.31 -6.52
CA PRO A 641 -5.42 8.14 -7.67
C PRO A 641 -5.94 9.51 -7.22
N GLY A 642 -6.57 9.59 -6.04
CA GLY A 642 -6.93 10.85 -5.38
C GLY A 642 -7.75 11.74 -6.30
N ALA A 643 -8.83 11.20 -6.85
CA ALA A 643 -9.60 11.82 -7.91
C ALA A 643 -10.56 12.86 -7.35
N ASP A 644 -11.24 12.51 -6.26
CA ASP A 644 -12.01 13.44 -5.46
C ASP A 644 -11.09 14.21 -4.51
N ASP A 645 -10.20 13.47 -3.83
CA ASP A 645 -9.37 13.87 -2.68
C ASP A 645 -7.88 14.03 -3.07
N ASP A 646 -7.34 15.25 -3.18
CA ASP A 646 -8.04 16.46 -3.62
C ASP A 646 -7.68 16.79 -5.09
N GLY A 647 -7.78 15.77 -5.94
CA GLY A 647 -7.69 15.98 -7.38
C GLY A 647 -8.80 16.91 -7.88
N SER A 648 -10.00 16.81 -7.30
CA SER A 648 -11.18 17.55 -7.75
C SER A 648 -11.09 19.05 -7.42
N GLY A 649 -10.74 19.42 -6.18
CA GLY A 649 -10.49 20.79 -5.76
C GLY A 649 -9.31 21.40 -6.50
N THR A 650 -8.20 20.66 -6.64
CA THR A 650 -7.02 21.07 -7.42
C THR A 650 -7.40 21.53 -8.84
N VAL A 651 -8.18 20.75 -9.60
CA VAL A 651 -8.57 21.13 -10.97
C VAL A 651 -9.70 22.18 -11.00
N THR A 652 -10.58 22.16 -10.01
CA THR A 652 -11.66 23.16 -9.83
C THR A 652 -11.08 24.56 -9.65
N ILE A 653 -10.08 24.74 -8.78
CA ILE A 653 -9.46 26.06 -8.57
C ILE A 653 -8.56 26.48 -9.76
N LEU A 654 -7.96 25.52 -10.47
CA LEU A 654 -7.19 25.78 -11.71
C LEU A 654 -8.09 26.29 -12.85
N GLU A 655 -9.27 25.70 -13.03
CA GLU A 655 -10.25 26.15 -14.01
C GLU A 655 -10.86 27.52 -13.63
N ALA A 656 -11.12 27.75 -12.33
CA ALA A 656 -11.52 29.07 -11.84
C ALA A 656 -10.44 30.15 -12.11
N LEU A 657 -9.16 29.85 -11.86
CA LEU A 657 -8.02 30.71 -12.20
C LEU A 657 -7.98 31.03 -13.71
N ARG A 658 -8.09 29.99 -14.55
CA ARG A 658 -8.05 30.13 -16.02
C ARG A 658 -9.12 31.09 -16.53
N VAL A 659 -10.32 31.08 -15.93
CA VAL A 659 -11.44 31.95 -16.33
C VAL A 659 -11.39 33.33 -15.66
N LEU A 660 -10.91 33.45 -14.42
CA LEU A 660 -10.66 34.72 -13.75
C LEU A 660 -9.69 35.59 -14.58
N LEU A 661 -8.64 34.97 -15.12
CA LEU A 661 -7.69 35.57 -16.05
C LEU A 661 -8.28 35.88 -17.46
N LYS A 662 -9.59 35.70 -17.68
CA LYS A 662 -10.32 36.20 -18.87
C LYS A 662 -11.15 37.46 -18.56
N SER A 663 -10.92 38.11 -17.41
CA SER A 663 -11.33 39.50 -17.16
C SER A 663 -10.19 40.46 -17.47
N GLU A 664 -10.48 41.49 -18.28
CA GLU A 664 -9.51 42.54 -18.57
C GLU A 664 -9.14 43.36 -17.33
N GLU A 665 -10.07 43.58 -16.40
CA GLU A 665 -9.85 44.37 -15.18
C GLU A 665 -8.82 43.67 -14.27
N ILE A 666 -8.92 42.35 -14.15
CA ILE A 666 -7.96 41.51 -13.44
C ILE A 666 -6.58 41.56 -14.13
N LEU A 667 -6.51 41.33 -15.45
CA LEU A 667 -5.24 41.35 -16.21
C LEU A 667 -4.53 42.72 -16.17
N LYS A 668 -5.29 43.82 -16.17
CA LYS A 668 -4.76 45.18 -16.04
C LYS A 668 -4.28 45.49 -14.63
N GLY A 669 -4.62 44.68 -13.62
CA GLY A 669 -4.31 44.93 -12.21
C GLY A 669 -5.21 46.01 -11.60
N GLU A 670 -6.49 46.03 -12.00
CA GLU A 670 -7.50 46.97 -11.51
C GLU A 670 -8.28 46.44 -10.29
N ALA A 671 -8.06 45.18 -9.90
CA ALA A 671 -8.47 44.66 -8.59
C ALA A 671 -7.88 45.50 -7.44
N ASP A 672 -8.63 45.68 -6.35
CA ASP A 672 -8.15 46.40 -5.16
C ASP A 672 -7.28 45.51 -4.27
N ASN A 673 -7.60 44.22 -4.21
CA ASN A 673 -6.87 43.21 -3.44
C ASN A 673 -6.07 42.29 -4.37
N THR A 674 -4.93 41.81 -3.88
CA THR A 674 -4.14 40.77 -4.54
C THR A 674 -4.83 39.43 -4.37
N ILE A 675 -4.84 38.60 -5.41
CA ILE A 675 -5.48 37.27 -5.40
C ILE A 675 -4.36 36.23 -5.50
N GLU A 676 -4.44 35.16 -4.71
CA GLU A 676 -3.51 34.04 -4.77
C GLU A 676 -4.26 32.71 -4.87
N PHE A 677 -3.81 31.85 -5.77
CA PHE A 677 -4.26 30.45 -5.86
C PHE A 677 -3.15 29.56 -5.33
N HIS A 678 -3.48 28.76 -4.32
CA HIS A 678 -2.56 27.90 -3.57
C HIS A 678 -2.94 26.44 -3.81
N TRP A 679 -1.96 25.62 -4.17
CA TRP A 679 -2.06 24.17 -4.12
C TRP A 679 -1.10 23.67 -3.04
N TYR A 680 -1.64 23.22 -1.91
CA TYR A 680 -0.84 22.78 -0.77
C TYR A 680 -0.23 21.41 -1.03
N SER A 681 0.72 21.03 -0.19
CA SER A 681 1.46 19.76 -0.24
C SER A 681 1.48 19.20 1.17
N ALA A 682 1.36 17.89 1.32
CA ALA A 682 1.35 17.23 2.62
C ALA A 682 0.19 17.68 3.53
N GLU A 683 -1.03 17.86 2.98
CA GLU A 683 -2.26 17.89 3.78
C GLU A 683 -2.32 16.59 4.59
N GLU A 684 -2.18 15.48 3.88
CA GLU A 684 -2.27 14.10 4.37
C GLU A 684 -1.19 13.76 5.41
N GLY A 685 -0.15 14.59 5.50
CA GLY A 685 0.88 14.50 6.53
C GLY A 685 0.47 15.08 7.89
N GLY A 686 -0.67 15.78 7.98
CA GLY A 686 -1.09 16.58 9.13
C GLY A 686 -1.00 18.09 8.85
N LEU A 687 -1.52 18.55 7.71
CA LEU A 687 -1.57 19.96 7.26
C LEU A 687 -0.19 20.63 7.12
N LEU A 688 0.85 19.88 6.76
CA LEU A 688 2.25 20.32 6.87
C LEU A 688 2.57 21.51 5.93
N GLY A 689 2.20 21.44 4.65
CA GLY A 689 2.56 22.47 3.68
C GLY A 689 1.77 23.78 3.85
N SER A 690 0.49 23.72 4.20
CA SER A 690 -0.29 24.93 4.50
C SER A 690 0.17 25.59 5.80
N GLN A 691 0.49 24.81 6.84
CA GLN A 691 1.11 25.35 8.06
C GLN A 691 2.43 26.07 7.74
N ALA A 692 3.30 25.51 6.90
CA ALA A 692 4.55 26.15 6.49
C ALA A 692 4.32 27.46 5.70
N VAL A 693 3.37 27.49 4.78
CA VAL A 693 3.00 28.69 4.02
C VAL A 693 2.43 29.77 4.95
N PHE A 694 1.45 29.45 5.79
CA PHE A 694 0.84 30.43 6.69
C PHE A 694 1.77 30.89 7.82
N GLN A 695 2.72 30.07 8.27
CA GLN A 695 3.77 30.50 9.19
C GLN A 695 4.75 31.48 8.52
N SER A 696 5.08 31.30 7.23
CA SER A 696 5.85 32.29 6.46
C SER A 696 5.07 33.60 6.36
N TYR A 697 3.77 33.53 6.04
CA TYR A 697 2.91 34.71 5.88
C TYR A 697 2.74 35.48 7.19
N GLU A 698 2.65 34.79 8.34
CA GLU A 698 2.66 35.40 9.66
C GLU A 698 4.01 36.09 9.96
N LYS A 699 5.14 35.41 9.70
CA LYS A 699 6.49 35.97 9.88
C LYS A 699 6.77 37.17 8.95
N GLU A 700 6.13 37.20 7.78
CA GLU A 700 6.15 38.31 6.81
C GLU A 700 5.09 39.40 7.10
N ALA A 701 4.25 39.24 8.13
CA ALA A 701 3.11 40.11 8.43
C ALA A 701 2.14 40.34 7.24
N ARG A 702 1.93 39.31 6.41
CA ARG A 702 1.03 39.35 5.23
C ARG A 702 -0.42 39.61 5.66
N LYS A 703 -1.08 40.50 4.92
CA LYS A 703 -2.49 40.88 5.15
C LYS A 703 -3.47 39.95 4.43
N VAL A 704 -3.54 38.67 4.80
CA VAL A 704 -4.61 37.80 4.27
C VAL A 704 -5.96 38.27 4.82
N LYS A 705 -6.90 38.58 3.92
CA LYS A 705 -8.25 39.06 4.24
C LYS A 705 -9.31 37.96 4.10
N ALA A 706 -9.06 36.95 3.28
CA ALA A 706 -9.87 35.74 3.16
C ALA A 706 -9.00 34.57 2.69
N MET A 707 -9.36 33.37 3.10
CA MET A 707 -8.89 32.10 2.53
C MET A 707 -10.11 31.19 2.31
N LEU A 708 -10.30 30.70 1.09
CA LEU A 708 -11.25 29.62 0.80
C LEU A 708 -10.45 28.34 0.57
N GLN A 709 -10.81 27.24 1.24
CA GLN A 709 -10.45 25.89 0.80
C GLN A 709 -11.57 25.33 -0.09
N GLN A 710 -11.17 24.73 -1.20
CA GLN A 710 -11.90 23.70 -1.94
C GLN A 710 -11.18 22.38 -1.68
N ASP A 711 -11.90 21.37 -1.21
CA ASP A 711 -11.37 20.04 -0.91
C ASP A 711 -12.56 19.07 -0.91
N MET A 712 -12.47 18.03 -1.73
CA MET A 712 -13.58 17.18 -2.22
C MET A 712 -14.73 17.98 -2.86
N THR A 713 -14.82 17.91 -4.19
CA THR A 713 -15.73 18.74 -5.01
C THR A 713 -16.47 17.94 -6.08
N GLY A 714 -16.35 16.61 -6.08
CA GLY A 714 -16.79 15.74 -7.17
C GLY A 714 -17.90 14.75 -6.82
N TYR A 715 -17.97 14.22 -5.61
CA TYR A 715 -18.83 13.08 -5.31
C TYR A 715 -20.20 13.47 -4.71
N VAL A 716 -21.26 13.13 -5.45
CA VAL A 716 -22.64 13.43 -5.05
C VAL A 716 -23.49 12.19 -4.77
N GLN A 717 -23.00 11.00 -5.10
CA GLN A 717 -23.85 9.80 -5.23
C GLN A 717 -24.52 9.41 -3.89
N LYS A 718 -23.81 9.45 -2.77
CA LYS A 718 -24.40 9.18 -1.43
C LYS A 718 -25.53 10.16 -1.06
N THR A 719 -25.39 11.44 -1.42
CA THR A 719 -26.41 12.47 -1.17
C THR A 719 -27.69 12.14 -1.94
N LEU A 720 -27.53 11.80 -3.22
CA LEU A 720 -28.64 11.41 -4.11
C LEU A 720 -29.27 10.07 -3.70
N ASP A 721 -28.47 9.08 -3.30
CA ASP A 721 -28.93 7.78 -2.80
C ASP A 721 -29.71 7.91 -1.48
N ALA A 722 -29.37 8.91 -0.66
CA ALA A 722 -30.13 9.26 0.55
C ALA A 722 -31.44 10.02 0.26
N GLY A 723 -31.67 10.44 -0.98
CA GLY A 723 -32.83 11.24 -1.39
C GLY A 723 -32.73 12.73 -1.05
N GLU A 724 -31.55 13.21 -0.65
CA GLU A 724 -31.29 14.62 -0.34
C GLU A 724 -30.91 15.40 -1.61
N PRO A 725 -31.14 16.73 -1.67
CA PRO A 725 -30.82 17.54 -2.84
C PRO A 725 -29.30 17.72 -3.00
N GLU A 726 -28.84 17.66 -4.26
CA GLU A 726 -27.50 18.12 -4.64
C GLU A 726 -27.29 19.56 -4.13
N SER A 727 -26.25 19.77 -3.33
CA SER A 727 -26.01 21.03 -2.63
C SER A 727 -24.55 21.16 -2.18
N VAL A 728 -23.99 22.37 -2.24
CA VAL A 728 -22.62 22.63 -1.76
C VAL A 728 -22.59 22.56 -0.24
N GLY A 729 -21.75 21.69 0.33
CA GLY A 729 -21.46 21.66 1.75
C GLY A 729 -20.67 22.88 2.20
N VAL A 730 -21.18 23.61 3.19
CA VAL A 730 -20.53 24.76 3.81
C VAL A 730 -20.19 24.41 5.26
N ILE A 731 -18.90 24.41 5.58
CA ILE A 731 -18.40 24.10 6.93
C ILE A 731 -18.70 25.24 7.90
N THR A 732 -18.99 24.89 9.16
CA THR A 732 -19.43 25.85 10.20
C THR A 732 -18.62 25.80 11.50
N ASP A 733 -17.62 24.92 11.59
CA ASP A 733 -16.63 24.84 12.66
C ASP A 733 -15.21 25.19 12.14
N PHE A 734 -14.38 25.78 13.02
CA PHE A 734 -13.00 26.21 12.74
C PHE A 734 -12.80 27.20 11.57
N VAL A 735 -13.86 27.90 11.16
CA VAL A 735 -13.90 28.91 10.08
C VAL A 735 -14.34 30.30 10.59
N ASP A 736 -14.09 31.35 9.80
CA ASP A 736 -14.58 32.70 10.05
C ASP A 736 -16.08 32.84 9.70
N PRO A 737 -16.94 33.26 10.66
CA PRO A 737 -18.38 33.36 10.40
C PRO A 737 -18.76 34.42 9.34
N GLY A 738 -18.01 35.51 9.21
CA GLY A 738 -18.29 36.57 8.25
C GLY A 738 -18.00 36.15 6.81
N LEU A 739 -16.89 35.45 6.60
CA LEU A 739 -16.55 34.87 5.30
C LEU A 739 -17.53 33.74 4.93
N THR A 740 -17.90 32.91 5.90
CA THR A 740 -18.88 31.82 5.72
C THR A 740 -20.27 32.35 5.36
N GLU A 741 -20.75 33.41 6.02
CA GLU A 741 -21.99 34.10 5.62
C GLU A 741 -21.90 34.69 4.20
N PHE A 742 -20.76 35.25 3.81
CA PHE A 742 -20.58 35.76 2.45
C PHE A 742 -20.58 34.65 1.40
N ILE A 743 -19.92 33.51 1.66
CA ILE A 743 -19.90 32.33 0.77
C ILE A 743 -21.31 31.78 0.54
N LYS A 744 -22.16 31.74 1.56
CA LYS A 744 -23.58 31.37 1.40
C LYS A 744 -24.30 32.29 0.40
N GLN A 745 -24.02 33.60 0.42
CA GLN A 745 -24.58 34.54 -0.57
C GLN A 745 -24.00 34.32 -1.97
N ILE A 746 -22.70 34.04 -2.10
CA ILE A 746 -22.06 33.68 -3.37
C ILE A 746 -22.72 32.44 -3.99
N ILE A 747 -22.92 31.37 -3.21
CA ILE A 747 -23.59 30.15 -3.69
C ILE A 747 -25.02 30.49 -4.14
N THR A 748 -25.77 31.23 -3.31
CA THR A 748 -27.17 31.62 -3.58
C THR A 748 -27.34 32.46 -4.86
N VAL A 749 -26.34 33.28 -5.22
CA VAL A 749 -26.39 34.15 -6.40
C VAL A 749 -25.81 33.49 -7.67
N TYR A 750 -24.80 32.63 -7.52
CA TYR A 750 -23.98 32.17 -8.66
C TYR A 750 -24.03 30.66 -8.96
N CYS A 751 -24.46 29.81 -8.04
CA CYS A 751 -24.60 28.38 -8.28
C CYS A 751 -25.99 28.01 -8.82
N GLY A 752 -26.09 26.88 -9.51
CA GLY A 752 -27.37 26.28 -9.91
C GLY A 752 -28.00 25.40 -8.81
N ILE A 753 -27.25 25.13 -7.75
CA ILE A 753 -27.63 24.29 -6.59
C ILE A 753 -27.56 25.11 -5.29
N PRO A 754 -28.35 24.77 -4.26
CA PRO A 754 -28.28 25.41 -2.95
C PRO A 754 -27.00 25.02 -2.17
N TYR A 755 -26.85 25.55 -0.96
CA TYR A 755 -25.88 25.05 0.02
C TYR A 755 -26.57 24.26 1.13
N VAL A 756 -25.81 23.40 1.80
CA VAL A 756 -26.15 22.75 3.08
C VAL A 756 -25.10 23.11 4.13
N LEU A 757 -25.52 23.32 5.38
CA LEU A 757 -24.59 23.62 6.48
C LEU A 757 -24.17 22.32 7.16
N THR A 758 -22.86 22.10 7.26
CA THR A 758 -22.30 20.88 7.87
C THR A 758 -21.03 21.19 8.69
N LYS A 759 -20.34 20.14 9.15
CA LYS A 759 -19.16 20.19 10.01
C LYS A 759 -18.24 19.01 9.71
N CYS A 760 -16.93 19.24 9.83
CA CYS A 760 -15.91 18.21 9.61
C CYS A 760 -14.94 18.03 10.80
N GLY A 761 -15.05 18.83 11.86
CA GLY A 761 -14.23 18.71 13.07
C GLY A 761 -12.88 19.41 12.99
N TYR A 762 -11.99 19.09 13.95
CA TYR A 762 -10.70 19.77 14.09
C TYR A 762 -9.68 19.30 13.05
N ALA A 763 -8.75 20.19 12.67
CA ALA A 763 -7.66 19.92 11.73
C ALA A 763 -8.11 19.21 10.43
N CYS A 764 -9.29 19.59 9.94
CA CYS A 764 -10.01 18.81 8.94
C CYS A 764 -9.49 18.98 7.49
N SER A 765 -8.89 20.13 7.18
CA SER A 765 -8.24 20.47 5.90
C SER A 765 -7.49 21.82 6.05
N ASP A 766 -6.77 22.30 5.02
CA ASP A 766 -5.82 23.43 5.09
C ASP A 766 -6.42 24.78 5.54
N HIS A 767 -7.74 24.96 5.43
CA HIS A 767 -8.44 26.12 6.02
C HIS A 767 -8.13 26.28 7.52
N ALA A 768 -7.91 25.17 8.21
CA ALA A 768 -7.61 25.14 9.63
C ALA A 768 -6.21 25.75 9.91
N SER A 769 -5.24 25.60 9.00
CA SER A 769 -3.92 26.25 9.10
C SER A 769 -4.02 27.77 9.03
N ALA A 770 -4.87 28.30 8.14
CA ALA A 770 -5.15 29.73 8.05
C ALA A 770 -5.86 30.26 9.31
N SER A 771 -6.88 29.55 9.81
CA SER A 771 -7.54 29.87 11.09
C SER A 771 -6.58 29.82 12.28
N LYS A 772 -5.71 28.81 12.36
CA LYS A 772 -4.70 28.66 13.41
C LYS A 772 -3.67 29.80 13.38
N ALA A 773 -3.34 30.29 12.19
CA ALA A 773 -2.51 31.48 11.96
C ALA A 773 -3.24 32.81 12.28
N GLY A 774 -4.55 32.81 12.55
CA GLY A 774 -5.32 34.02 12.85
C GLY A 774 -5.78 34.82 11.62
N TYR A 775 -5.86 34.17 10.45
CA TYR A 775 -6.44 34.73 9.24
C TYR A 775 -7.89 34.24 9.03
N PRO A 776 -8.81 35.06 8.48
CA PRO A 776 -10.15 34.59 8.16
C PRO A 776 -10.12 33.50 7.07
N SER A 777 -10.57 32.29 7.40
CA SER A 777 -10.70 31.19 6.44
C SER A 777 -12.10 30.60 6.42
N ALA A 778 -12.43 29.91 5.34
CA ALA A 778 -13.66 29.15 5.19
C ALA A 778 -13.41 27.94 4.29
N PHE A 779 -14.26 26.92 4.38
CA PHE A 779 -14.13 25.67 3.64
C PHE A 779 -15.50 25.27 3.09
N VAL A 780 -15.52 24.87 1.81
CA VAL A 780 -16.65 24.18 1.20
C VAL A 780 -16.22 22.82 0.64
N ILE A 781 -17.14 21.87 0.74
CA ILE A 781 -17.02 20.47 0.34
C ILE A 781 -18.26 20.08 -0.47
N GLU A 782 -18.23 19.00 -1.23
CA GLU A 782 -19.29 18.53 -2.14
C GLU A 782 -20.71 18.39 -1.55
N SER A 783 -20.87 18.19 -0.24
CA SER A 783 -22.19 17.97 0.38
C SER A 783 -22.14 18.07 1.91
N ASP A 784 -23.22 17.70 2.59
CA ASP A 784 -23.21 17.41 4.03
C ASP A 784 -22.20 16.28 4.32
N PHE A 785 -21.21 16.55 5.19
CA PHE A 785 -20.00 15.73 5.42
C PHE A 785 -20.28 14.24 5.74
N LYS A 786 -21.47 13.94 6.27
CA LYS A 786 -21.95 12.55 6.48
C LYS A 786 -22.12 11.75 5.17
N TYR A 787 -22.14 12.41 4.02
CA TYR A 787 -22.27 11.85 2.68
C TYR A 787 -20.98 11.90 1.84
N SER A 788 -19.86 12.43 2.36
CA SER A 788 -18.57 12.42 1.65
C SER A 788 -18.14 11.00 1.27
N ASP A 789 -17.41 10.78 0.18
CA ASP A 789 -17.14 9.42 -0.33
C ASP A 789 -16.47 8.47 0.68
N ASN A 790 -16.84 7.19 0.68
CA ASN A 790 -16.18 6.13 1.46
C ASN A 790 -14.88 5.62 0.80
N LYS A 791 -14.58 6.07 -0.43
CA LYS A 791 -13.43 5.58 -1.22
C LYS A 791 -12.18 6.47 -1.10
N ILE A 792 -12.29 7.65 -0.48
CA ILE A 792 -11.16 8.55 -0.19
C ILE A 792 -10.03 7.83 0.53
N HIS A 793 -8.80 8.30 0.34
CA HIS A 793 -7.58 7.65 0.81
C HIS A 793 -7.39 6.17 0.37
N THR A 794 -7.97 5.71 -0.75
CA THR A 794 -7.82 4.33 -1.27
C THR A 794 -7.52 4.25 -2.78
N THR A 795 -7.34 3.03 -3.30
CA THR A 795 -7.23 2.77 -4.75
C THR A 795 -8.53 3.04 -5.51
N GLU A 796 -9.65 3.14 -4.81
CA GLU A 796 -11.00 3.24 -5.39
C GLU A 796 -11.54 4.67 -5.46
N ASP A 797 -10.83 5.67 -4.92
CA ASP A 797 -11.10 7.06 -5.28
C ASP A 797 -10.70 7.26 -6.76
N LYS A 798 -11.71 7.37 -7.62
CA LYS A 798 -11.59 7.33 -9.08
C LYS A 798 -12.52 8.32 -9.74
N ILE A 799 -12.03 8.93 -10.81
CA ILE A 799 -12.72 9.90 -11.67
C ILE A 799 -14.07 9.41 -12.24
N GLU A 800 -14.31 8.09 -12.28
CA GLU A 800 -15.57 7.50 -12.74
C GLU A 800 -16.75 7.70 -11.77
N PHE A 801 -16.48 8.06 -10.51
CA PHE A 801 -17.52 8.34 -9.50
C PHE A 801 -17.92 9.82 -9.40
N LEU A 802 -17.26 10.72 -10.14
CA LEU A 802 -17.36 12.17 -9.94
C LEU A 802 -18.31 12.88 -10.92
N SER A 803 -19.14 13.77 -10.38
CA SER A 803 -20.01 14.67 -11.15
C SER A 803 -19.25 15.93 -11.56
N PHE A 804 -18.79 15.98 -12.81
CA PHE A 804 -18.19 17.19 -13.37
C PHE A 804 -19.17 18.36 -13.51
N ASP A 805 -20.49 18.11 -13.45
CA ASP A 805 -21.50 19.16 -13.35
C ASP A 805 -21.60 19.76 -11.93
N HIS A 806 -21.26 18.97 -10.91
CA HIS A 806 -21.14 19.41 -9.53
C HIS A 806 -19.83 20.19 -9.28
N MET A 807 -18.70 19.66 -9.75
CA MET A 807 -17.40 20.38 -9.78
C MET A 807 -17.53 21.74 -10.47
N LEU A 808 -18.36 21.84 -11.51
CA LEU A 808 -18.65 23.11 -12.19
C LEU A 808 -19.36 24.12 -11.26
N GLN A 809 -20.19 23.68 -10.30
CA GLN A 809 -20.77 24.58 -9.28
C GLN A 809 -19.70 25.08 -8.31
N HIS A 810 -18.79 24.22 -7.87
CA HIS A 810 -17.64 24.63 -7.05
C HIS A 810 -16.72 25.61 -7.80
N ALA A 811 -16.47 25.39 -9.10
CA ALA A 811 -15.70 26.31 -9.93
C ALA A 811 -16.42 27.66 -10.13
N ARG A 812 -17.75 27.65 -10.30
CA ARG A 812 -18.59 28.87 -10.36
C ARG A 812 -18.54 29.67 -9.06
N MET A 813 -18.67 28.99 -7.91
CA MET A 813 -18.57 29.59 -6.58
C MET A 813 -17.19 30.24 -6.38
N THR A 814 -16.13 29.46 -6.64
CA THR A 814 -14.73 29.90 -6.49
C THR A 814 -14.42 31.14 -7.34
N LEU A 815 -14.78 31.11 -8.63
CA LEU A 815 -14.58 32.24 -9.54
C LEU A 815 -15.34 33.49 -9.06
N ALA A 816 -16.58 33.33 -8.60
CA ALA A 816 -17.39 34.45 -8.14
C ALA A 816 -16.88 35.04 -6.81
N LEU A 817 -16.51 34.19 -5.83
CA LEU A 817 -15.90 34.64 -4.56
C LEU A 817 -14.59 35.39 -4.82
N ALA A 818 -13.71 34.82 -5.66
CA ALA A 818 -12.45 35.45 -6.02
C ALA A 818 -12.66 36.82 -6.68
N TYR A 819 -13.66 36.96 -7.57
CA TYR A 819 -13.97 38.24 -8.22
C TYR A 819 -14.56 39.27 -7.26
N GLU A 820 -15.59 38.91 -6.49
CA GLU A 820 -16.24 39.84 -5.55
C GLU A 820 -15.25 40.33 -4.49
N LEU A 821 -14.38 39.45 -3.97
CA LEU A 821 -13.36 39.81 -3.00
C LEU A 821 -12.14 40.52 -3.62
N ALA A 822 -11.87 40.38 -4.92
CA ALA A 822 -10.82 41.14 -5.61
C ALA A 822 -11.10 42.66 -5.61
N PHE A 823 -12.38 43.05 -5.68
CA PHE A 823 -12.82 44.46 -5.70
C PHE A 823 -13.47 44.92 -4.38
N ALA A 824 -13.53 44.06 -3.36
CA ALA A 824 -14.04 44.41 -2.03
C ALA A 824 -13.14 45.44 -1.32
N LYS A 825 -13.75 46.51 -0.79
CA LYS A 825 -13.04 47.56 -0.04
C LYS A 825 -12.85 47.14 1.43
N PHE A 826 -11.85 46.29 1.70
CA PHE A 826 -11.43 46.02 3.07
C PHE A 826 -10.69 47.21 3.67
N GLU A 827 -10.88 47.42 4.98
CA GLU A 827 -10.09 48.35 5.82
C GLU A 827 -8.62 47.91 5.94
#